data_AF-A0A928YZJ4-F1
#
_entry.id   AF-A0A928YZJ4-F1
#
_cell.length_a   1.000
_cell.length_b   1.000
_cell.length_c   1.000
_cell.angle_alpha   90.00
_cell.angle_beta   90.00
_cell.angle_gamma   90.00
#
_symmetry.space_group_name_H-M   'P 1'
#
loop_
_entity.id
_entity.type
_entity.pdbx_description
1 polymer ?
#
loop_
_entity_poly.entity_id
_entity_poly.type
_entity_poly.pdbx_seq_one_letter_code
_entity_poly.pdbx_strand_id
1 'polypeptide(L)'
;MMQTIELIGQVAADFLKRSIQTDEANEGVARFLLNRLTAQQVAEVCRTILQDSKLAPLIKIQVPRDLVGGCNLPDEILTDERTVHLRHSACDRPALLLANSSDDQSQSLNDITSISAQELKGQIECWIDLASKDLAIPDEQIDYWRKALRGLQKVGTPSLENFAEFIVQTRSRILDQSLPVVDALGWALPALRLPRDSAFFRAIPETQWGQTQRWEKLFQQAFSKRACLLLKQTSSRKPIDEQDLRTAFDKVKEDIPENAHPIIQSFISSAAGWNVSAEALAQFEWESDNINTLFSGLKAQKTDIASLTLDFFNDEFPDTLTEEELQYLNALKKRNKREALDEDREFYDAHRQELEGDRKLKAKWDKFVYGQPIECTDFMIGLLQAFERLFDQAENVDSVKSLKIETQKKAAKSKWLELNADVGRYFCTRYRGIEQLTAPHIEWETHWLFKYETLIEETQKKQKAKYRENTSTAKTATEIRFYVEMRDAAQSLIAKTQLVWRCNPNAIGMELANDFERMLKDSPFQLSQVSRELVSKKGRLQGISLSDVGTLMAAYRQDRGSLVSKYDRKSDLDKMLPAKFKQAVAEGRLSKEGSDAITTAWKTFSETYRAAIAGFTSEGQGIANSELLHQCEAYEALLKTVLTYVKGDLNRIDLYQPILRLGCIRIERGKPAAIIAPWHPLRLASIAIKARQLAGLLRYIISTPEVNFGDSRLFFADLRNELDHPYYPEVCVGYQGQQPELLSVSDTVNDYSLMERPTRDESDRTTNENPAEAADRLLGIIRRYVELLPHEKTNLSVVLYQNDSIKLPQAIVNKLSEELQDDREEVRCQVILRHRNGQKLTQLYEQMLESSDADPDAFIASEVSQDFMARLRISVMSNDVPPTNSRGYCQMWCTRELSRIFFLI
;
A
#
# COMPACT_ATOMS: atom_id res chain seq x y z
N MET A 1 -22.32 22.76 46.84
CA MET A 1 -21.94 21.75 45.84
C MET A 1 -22.00 22.44 44.50
N MET A 2 -20.88 22.53 43.77
CA MET A 2 -20.81 23.25 42.49
C MET A 2 -21.57 22.45 41.41
N GLN A 3 -22.53 23.04 40.72
CA GLN A 3 -23.25 22.33 39.66
C GLN A 3 -22.50 22.40 38.32
N THR A 4 -22.65 21.37 37.47
CA THR A 4 -21.98 21.25 36.16
C THR A 4 -22.25 22.45 35.25
N ILE A 5 -23.51 22.89 35.17
CA ILE A 5 -23.92 23.99 34.28
C ILE A 5 -23.45 25.34 34.83
N GLU A 6 -23.45 25.52 36.16
CA GLU A 6 -22.91 26.73 36.83
C GLU A 6 -21.42 26.91 36.54
N LEU A 7 -20.63 25.82 36.57
CA LEU A 7 -19.20 25.88 36.25
C LEU A 7 -18.96 26.31 34.78
N ILE A 8 -19.77 25.80 33.83
CA ILE A 8 -19.71 26.25 32.42
C ILE A 8 -19.96 27.77 32.33
N GLY A 9 -20.97 28.27 33.04
CA GLY A 9 -21.29 29.70 33.10
C GLY A 9 -20.15 30.55 33.65
N GLN A 10 -19.54 30.12 34.76
CA GLN A 10 -18.40 30.80 35.39
C GLN A 10 -17.15 30.81 34.50
N VAL A 11 -16.85 29.71 33.82
CA VAL A 11 -15.71 29.62 32.90
C VAL A 11 -15.90 30.55 31.70
N ALA A 12 -17.10 30.60 31.12
CA ALA A 12 -17.39 31.51 30.03
C ALA A 12 -17.28 32.99 30.46
N ALA A 13 -17.76 33.32 31.65
CA ALA A 13 -17.63 34.67 32.22
C ALA A 13 -16.16 35.05 32.49
N ASP A 14 -15.37 34.15 33.05
CA ASP A 14 -13.93 34.39 33.31
C ASP A 14 -13.15 34.53 31.99
N PHE A 15 -13.45 33.71 30.98
CA PHE A 15 -12.89 33.83 29.64
C PHE A 15 -13.21 35.19 29.00
N LEU A 16 -14.47 35.63 29.06
CA LEU A 16 -14.89 36.94 28.57
C LEU A 16 -14.17 38.08 29.30
N LYS A 17 -14.03 37.98 30.61
CA LYS A 17 -13.32 38.97 31.43
C LYS A 17 -11.85 39.11 31.06
N ARG A 18 -11.14 37.98 30.89
CA ARG A 18 -9.75 37.95 30.43
C ARG A 18 -9.61 38.51 29.01
N SER A 19 -10.55 38.18 28.12
CA SER A 19 -10.54 38.64 26.73
C SER A 19 -10.75 40.15 26.63
N ILE A 20 -11.73 40.71 27.35
CA ILE A 20 -12.02 42.16 27.37
C ILE A 20 -10.84 42.94 27.97
N GLN A 21 -10.21 42.45 29.04
CA GLN A 21 -9.02 43.08 29.63
C GLN A 21 -7.79 43.06 28.72
N THR A 22 -7.69 42.09 27.82
CA THR A 22 -6.59 41.99 26.86
C THR A 22 -6.80 42.93 25.66
N ASP A 23 -8.07 43.13 25.25
CA ASP A 23 -8.47 43.96 24.11
C ASP A 23 -8.59 45.47 24.42
N GLU A 24 -8.45 45.91 25.69
CA GLU A 24 -8.38 47.34 26.06
C GLU A 24 -7.26 48.12 25.33
N ALA A 25 -6.33 47.43 24.65
CA ALA A 25 -5.29 48.01 23.80
C ALA A 25 -5.75 48.40 22.37
N ASN A 26 -6.92 47.99 21.89
CA ASN A 26 -7.44 48.27 20.55
C ASN A 26 -8.71 49.15 20.61
N GLU A 27 -8.74 50.26 19.86
CA GLU A 27 -9.94 51.10 19.73
C GLU A 27 -11.05 50.37 18.93
N GLY A 28 -12.06 49.81 19.63
CA GLY A 28 -13.23 49.19 19.01
C GLY A 28 -14.18 48.47 19.99
N VAL A 29 -15.39 48.14 19.53
CA VAL A 29 -16.34 47.28 20.29
C VAL A 29 -16.01 45.81 20.04
N ALA A 30 -15.66 45.07 21.10
CA ALA A 30 -15.43 43.63 21.05
C ALA A 30 -16.76 42.88 20.83
N ARG A 31 -16.78 41.90 19.92
CA ARG A 31 -18.00 41.14 19.61
C ARG A 31 -17.76 39.65 19.85
N PHE A 32 -18.62 39.03 20.64
CA PHE A 32 -18.55 37.62 21.00
C PHE A 32 -19.83 36.89 20.58
N LEU A 33 -19.70 35.65 20.14
CA LEU A 33 -20.83 34.83 19.69
C LEU A 33 -20.85 33.48 20.43
N LEU A 34 -21.84 33.26 21.29
CA LEU A 34 -22.16 31.94 21.85
C LEU A 34 -22.68 31.05 20.72
N ASN A 35 -21.84 30.14 20.23
CA ASN A 35 -22.11 29.38 19.03
C ASN A 35 -22.32 27.90 19.34
N ARG A 36 -23.46 27.33 18.92
CA ARG A 36 -23.81 25.90 19.06
C ARG A 36 -23.77 25.39 20.51
N LEU A 37 -24.11 26.24 21.48
CA LEU A 37 -24.34 25.86 22.87
C LEU A 37 -25.82 25.54 23.11
N THR A 38 -26.12 24.69 24.10
CA THR A 38 -27.51 24.36 24.45
C THR A 38 -28.21 25.56 25.11
N ALA A 39 -29.55 25.61 25.04
CA ALA A 39 -30.35 26.69 25.63
C ALA A 39 -30.04 26.91 27.13
N GLN A 40 -29.82 25.81 27.87
CA GLN A 40 -29.47 25.84 29.29
C GLN A 40 -28.07 26.42 29.53
N GLN A 41 -27.09 26.06 28.69
CA GLN A 41 -25.73 26.59 28.76
C GLN A 41 -25.72 28.10 28.47
N VAL A 42 -26.38 28.54 27.39
CA VAL A 42 -26.50 29.97 27.02
C VAL A 42 -27.15 30.77 28.14
N ALA A 43 -28.23 30.26 28.72
CA ALA A 43 -28.92 30.93 29.81
C ALA A 43 -28.04 31.07 31.05
N GLU A 44 -27.29 30.04 31.42
CA GLU A 44 -26.43 30.10 32.60
C GLU A 44 -25.24 31.04 32.43
N VAL A 45 -24.65 31.09 31.23
CA VAL A 45 -23.62 32.09 30.90
C VAL A 45 -24.19 33.50 31.09
N CYS A 46 -25.39 33.77 30.57
CA CYS A 46 -26.03 35.08 30.72
C CYS A 46 -26.31 35.43 32.19
N ARG A 47 -26.84 34.48 32.98
CA ARG A 47 -27.08 34.70 34.42
C ARG A 47 -25.78 35.02 35.17
N THR A 48 -24.72 34.27 34.88
CA THR A 48 -23.41 34.45 35.51
C THR A 48 -22.83 35.83 35.21
N ILE A 49 -22.94 36.29 33.95
CA ILE A 49 -22.48 37.63 33.55
C ILE A 49 -23.28 38.73 34.27
N LEU A 50 -24.61 38.60 34.33
CA LEU A 50 -25.48 39.57 34.98
C LEU A 50 -25.25 39.66 36.50
N GLN A 51 -24.81 38.58 37.13
CA GLN A 51 -24.48 38.55 38.56
C GLN A 51 -23.07 39.10 38.85
N ASP A 52 -22.14 39.13 37.89
CA ASP A 52 -20.81 39.75 38.08
C ASP A 52 -20.89 41.27 37.94
N SER A 53 -20.85 41.96 39.09
CA SER A 53 -20.83 43.43 39.20
C SER A 53 -19.78 44.15 38.35
N LYS A 54 -18.68 43.48 37.98
CA LYS A 54 -17.62 44.05 37.14
C LYS A 54 -17.85 43.81 35.65
N LEU A 55 -18.46 42.68 35.28
CA LEU A 55 -18.62 42.27 33.88
C LEU A 55 -19.94 42.75 33.27
N ALA A 56 -21.03 42.74 34.05
CA ALA A 56 -22.35 43.21 33.64
C ALA A 56 -22.38 44.62 33.01
N PRO A 57 -21.66 45.65 33.53
CA PRO A 57 -21.67 46.98 32.92
C PRO A 57 -20.85 47.06 31.61
N LEU A 58 -19.95 46.11 31.36
CA LEU A 58 -19.04 46.12 30.20
C LEU A 58 -19.61 45.40 28.97
N ILE A 59 -20.55 44.46 29.18
CA ILE A 59 -21.10 43.61 28.12
C ILE A 59 -22.56 43.94 27.86
N LYS A 60 -22.93 44.21 26.60
CA LYS A 60 -24.31 44.22 26.13
C LYS A 60 -24.69 42.82 25.66
N ILE A 61 -25.73 42.23 26.23
CA ILE A 61 -26.17 40.87 25.90
C ILE A 61 -27.41 40.96 25.01
N GLN A 62 -27.39 40.25 23.88
CA GLN A 62 -28.54 40.14 22.98
C GLN A 62 -28.68 38.67 22.52
N VAL A 63 -29.61 37.95 23.14
CA VAL A 63 -29.86 36.52 22.86
C VAL A 63 -31.24 36.35 22.19
N PRO A 64 -31.36 35.56 21.11
CA PRO A 64 -32.64 35.29 20.47
C PRO A 64 -33.66 34.67 21.44
N ARG A 65 -34.87 35.25 21.51
CA ARG A 65 -35.93 34.77 22.40
C ARG A 65 -36.32 33.31 22.13
N ASP A 66 -36.32 32.90 20.87
CA ASP A 66 -36.62 31.54 20.41
C ASP A 66 -35.61 30.49 20.94
N LEU A 67 -34.36 30.88 21.21
CA LEU A 67 -33.30 29.97 21.65
C LEU A 67 -33.40 29.61 23.14
N VAL A 68 -33.86 30.54 23.98
CA VAL A 68 -33.84 30.43 25.45
C VAL A 68 -35.25 30.38 26.06
N GLY A 69 -36.26 30.08 25.25
CA GLY A 69 -37.64 29.92 25.70
C GLY A 69 -37.75 28.93 26.87
N GLY A 70 -38.25 29.40 28.02
CA GLY A 70 -38.40 28.61 29.24
C GLY A 70 -37.27 28.75 30.27
N CYS A 71 -36.22 29.54 30.01
CA CYS A 71 -35.06 29.70 30.92
C CYS A 71 -35.13 30.92 31.87
N ASN A 72 -36.26 31.64 32.01
CA ASN A 72 -36.43 32.77 32.94
C ASN A 72 -35.28 33.82 32.92
N LEU A 73 -34.94 34.34 31.73
CA LEU A 73 -33.97 35.43 31.58
C LEU A 73 -34.70 36.80 31.52
N PRO A 74 -34.08 37.91 31.95
CA PRO A 74 -34.68 39.25 31.85
C PRO A 74 -34.98 39.65 30.40
N ASP A 75 -36.12 40.28 30.16
CA ASP A 75 -36.52 40.73 28.80
C ASP A 75 -35.53 41.73 28.19
N GLU A 76 -34.76 42.46 29.01
CA GLU A 76 -33.78 43.46 28.59
C GLU A 76 -32.60 42.89 27.78
N ILE A 77 -32.32 41.58 27.91
CA ILE A 77 -31.21 40.91 27.19
C ILE A 77 -31.70 40.04 26.02
N LEU A 78 -33.02 39.97 25.81
CA LEU A 78 -33.64 39.18 24.76
C LEU A 78 -33.92 40.04 23.53
N THR A 79 -33.77 39.44 22.35
CA THR A 79 -34.02 40.10 21.07
C THR A 79 -34.79 39.19 20.13
N ASP A 80 -35.63 39.78 19.28
CA ASP A 80 -36.32 39.11 18.18
C ASP A 80 -35.64 39.41 16.83
N GLU A 81 -34.55 40.20 16.83
CA GLU A 81 -33.76 40.53 15.64
C GLU A 81 -32.76 39.42 15.28
N ARG A 82 -32.46 39.28 13.98
CA ARG A 82 -31.50 38.26 13.49
C ARG A 82 -30.07 38.60 13.92
N THR A 83 -29.31 37.60 14.34
CA THR A 83 -27.90 37.72 14.77
C THR A 83 -26.99 38.39 13.72
N VAL A 84 -27.23 38.18 12.42
CA VAL A 84 -26.51 38.84 11.32
C VAL A 84 -26.74 40.36 11.28
N HIS A 85 -27.92 40.83 11.66
CA HIS A 85 -28.23 42.26 11.74
C HIS A 85 -27.50 42.90 12.92
N LEU A 86 -27.56 42.24 14.09
CA LEU A 86 -26.99 42.73 15.35
C LEU A 86 -25.46 42.82 15.32
N ARG A 87 -24.79 42.05 14.46
CA ARG A 87 -23.34 42.14 14.23
C ARG A 87 -22.86 43.56 13.91
N HIS A 88 -23.62 44.33 13.14
CA HIS A 88 -23.23 45.69 12.73
C HIS A 88 -23.90 46.79 13.57
N SER A 89 -24.65 46.41 14.61
CA SER A 89 -25.32 47.37 15.49
C SER A 89 -24.31 48.21 16.26
N ALA A 90 -24.67 49.48 16.52
CA ALA A 90 -23.93 50.34 17.40
C ALA A 90 -24.08 49.84 18.85
N CYS A 91 -22.97 49.64 19.53
CA CYS A 91 -22.93 49.21 20.93
C CYS A 91 -22.45 50.38 21.80
N ASP A 92 -23.24 50.69 22.83
CA ASP A 92 -22.97 51.67 23.87
C ASP A 92 -22.06 51.14 24.99
N ARG A 93 -21.68 49.85 24.90
CA ARG A 93 -20.77 49.17 25.83
C ARG A 93 -19.51 48.65 25.12
N PRO A 94 -18.40 48.45 25.83
CA PRO A 94 -17.16 47.92 25.27
C PRO A 94 -17.28 46.58 24.54
N ALA A 95 -18.21 45.71 24.96
CA ALA A 95 -18.43 44.41 24.33
C ALA A 95 -19.90 44.09 24.04
N LEU A 96 -20.15 43.35 22.96
CA LEU A 96 -21.46 42.83 22.55
C LEU A 96 -21.42 41.29 22.52
N LEU A 97 -22.31 40.64 23.27
CA LEU A 97 -22.46 39.19 23.32
C LEU A 97 -23.75 38.76 22.60
N LEU A 98 -23.58 37.94 21.57
CA LEU A 98 -24.65 37.37 20.74
C LEU A 98 -24.75 35.85 20.95
N ALA A 99 -25.86 35.24 20.56
CA ALA A 99 -26.01 33.79 20.53
C ALA A 99 -26.61 33.30 19.21
N ASN A 100 -26.18 32.11 18.76
CA ASN A 100 -26.73 31.44 17.59
C ASN A 100 -26.75 29.92 17.76
N SER A 101 -27.83 29.28 17.31
CA SER A 101 -28.03 27.83 17.28
C SER A 101 -28.16 27.22 15.88
N SER A 102 -28.30 28.04 14.82
CA SER A 102 -28.58 27.57 13.45
C SER A 102 -27.38 27.72 12.49
N ASP A 103 -27.19 26.75 11.60
CA ASP A 103 -26.02 26.67 10.71
C ASP A 103 -26.11 27.58 9.48
N ASP A 104 -27.33 28.01 9.13
CA ASP A 104 -27.67 28.80 7.93
C ASP A 104 -27.02 30.19 7.91
N GLN A 105 -26.47 30.66 9.04
CA GLN A 105 -25.86 31.99 9.19
C GLN A 105 -24.34 31.95 9.44
N SER A 106 -23.73 30.76 9.46
CA SER A 106 -22.30 30.55 9.79
C SER A 106 -21.35 31.34 8.89
N GLN A 107 -21.57 31.35 7.57
CA GLN A 107 -20.74 32.09 6.61
C GLN A 107 -20.73 33.61 6.82
N SER A 108 -21.80 34.18 7.38
CA SER A 108 -21.93 35.63 7.61
C SER A 108 -21.41 36.10 8.98
N LEU A 109 -21.01 35.16 9.86
CA LEU A 109 -20.62 35.42 11.25
C LEU A 109 -19.15 35.09 11.56
N ASN A 110 -18.34 34.73 10.55
CA ASN A 110 -16.93 34.34 10.71
C ASN A 110 -16.00 35.43 11.29
N ASP A 111 -16.37 36.70 11.16
CA ASP A 111 -15.53 37.81 11.64
C ASP A 111 -15.81 38.19 13.11
N ILE A 112 -16.63 37.41 13.83
CA ILE A 112 -16.92 37.58 15.25
C ILE A 112 -16.18 36.47 16.04
N THR A 113 -15.60 36.81 17.19
CA THR A 113 -14.97 35.83 18.08
C THR A 113 -16.03 34.84 18.60
N SER A 114 -15.97 33.59 18.13
CA SER A 114 -16.86 32.54 18.61
C SER A 114 -16.50 32.08 20.03
N ILE A 115 -17.53 31.68 20.77
CA ILE A 115 -17.45 30.98 22.04
C ILE A 115 -18.30 29.72 21.89
N SER A 116 -17.65 28.69 21.39
CA SER A 116 -18.17 27.36 21.16
C SER A 116 -17.73 26.40 22.27
N ALA A 117 -18.34 25.21 22.31
CA ALA A 117 -17.92 24.15 23.22
C ALA A 117 -16.42 23.79 23.09
N GLN A 118 -15.83 23.90 21.90
CA GLN A 118 -14.41 23.60 21.69
C GLN A 118 -13.51 24.70 22.26
N GLU A 119 -13.85 25.97 22.03
CA GLU A 119 -13.11 27.11 22.57
C GLU A 119 -13.17 27.14 24.10
N LEU A 120 -14.36 26.94 24.70
CA LEU A 120 -14.51 26.86 26.14
C LEU A 120 -13.70 25.72 26.74
N LYS A 121 -13.72 24.52 26.13
CA LYS A 121 -12.86 23.42 26.57
C LYS A 121 -11.39 23.86 26.54
N GLY A 122 -10.91 24.44 25.44
CA GLY A 122 -9.51 24.87 25.27
C GLY A 122 -8.95 25.77 26.37
N GLN A 123 -9.82 26.49 27.10
CA GLN A 123 -9.44 27.38 28.21
C GLN A 123 -9.24 26.65 29.55
N ILE A 124 -8.37 25.65 29.57
CA ILE A 124 -8.14 24.76 30.73
C ILE A 124 -7.77 25.53 32.01
N GLU A 125 -7.05 26.65 31.87
CA GLU A 125 -6.70 27.50 33.01
C GLU A 125 -7.94 28.02 33.73
N CYS A 126 -8.94 28.53 32.99
CA CYS A 126 -10.18 29.04 33.57
C CYS A 126 -10.93 27.94 34.33
N TRP A 127 -10.98 26.72 33.77
CA TRP A 127 -11.61 25.57 34.42
C TRP A 127 -10.94 25.21 35.75
N ILE A 128 -9.61 25.09 35.76
CA ILE A 128 -8.87 24.66 36.95
C ILE A 128 -8.80 25.77 37.99
N ASP A 129 -8.63 27.03 37.61
CA ASP A 129 -8.58 28.14 38.57
C ASP A 129 -9.91 28.23 39.36
N LEU A 130 -11.04 28.04 38.68
CA LEU A 130 -12.36 27.98 39.31
C LEU A 130 -12.58 26.68 40.10
N ALA A 131 -12.19 25.53 39.54
CA ALA A 131 -12.39 24.23 40.16
C ALA A 131 -11.39 23.90 41.29
N SER A 132 -10.28 24.62 41.42
CA SER A 132 -9.31 24.49 42.51
C SER A 132 -9.53 25.49 43.65
N LYS A 133 -10.33 26.54 43.42
CA LYS A 133 -10.65 27.55 44.42
C LYS A 133 -11.17 26.90 45.72
N ASP A 134 -10.63 27.27 46.86
CA ASP A 134 -11.00 26.71 48.17
C ASP A 134 -10.64 25.23 48.40
N LEU A 135 -9.82 24.60 47.52
CA LEU A 135 -9.22 23.30 47.79
C LEU A 135 -7.85 23.45 48.45
N ALA A 136 -7.58 22.66 49.50
CA ALA A 136 -6.29 22.61 50.17
C ALA A 136 -5.30 21.67 49.43
N ILE A 137 -5.02 21.93 48.15
CA ILE A 137 -4.09 21.14 47.34
C ILE A 137 -2.84 21.95 46.95
N PRO A 138 -1.63 21.34 46.91
CA PRO A 138 -0.42 22.04 46.49
C PRO A 138 -0.47 22.50 45.02
N ASP A 139 0.20 23.60 44.70
CA ASP A 139 0.29 24.15 43.33
C ASP A 139 0.77 23.13 42.29
N GLU A 140 1.65 22.22 42.71
CA GLU A 140 2.17 21.14 41.88
C GLU A 140 1.06 20.16 41.44
N GLN A 141 0.12 19.82 42.33
CA GLN A 141 -1.02 18.96 41.97
C GLN A 141 -2.03 19.70 41.08
N ILE A 142 -2.16 21.01 41.23
CA ILE A 142 -2.97 21.85 40.34
C ILE A 142 -2.36 21.84 38.93
N ASP A 143 -1.03 21.92 38.80
CA ASP A 143 -0.37 21.77 37.49
C ASP A 143 -0.62 20.37 36.89
N TYR A 144 -0.53 19.30 37.68
CA TYR A 144 -0.85 17.95 37.20
C TYR A 144 -2.30 17.82 36.70
N TRP A 145 -3.25 18.46 37.38
CA TRP A 145 -4.63 18.51 36.90
C TRP A 145 -4.74 19.22 35.53
N ARG A 146 -4.03 20.36 35.36
CA ARG A 146 -3.95 21.05 34.06
C ARG A 146 -3.33 20.16 32.97
N LYS A 147 -2.23 19.45 33.26
CA LYS A 147 -1.58 18.53 32.30
C LYS A 147 -2.51 17.39 31.90
N ALA A 148 -3.26 16.83 32.86
CA ALA A 148 -4.22 15.76 32.60
C ALA A 148 -5.34 16.22 31.64
N LEU A 149 -5.95 17.39 31.89
CA LEU A 149 -6.99 17.94 31.01
C LEU A 149 -6.44 18.31 29.62
N ARG A 150 -5.20 18.81 29.52
CA ARG A 150 -4.54 19.05 28.23
C ARG A 150 -4.33 17.74 27.46
N GLY A 151 -3.99 16.67 28.17
CA GLY A 151 -3.89 15.32 27.59
C GLY A 151 -5.24 14.81 27.08
N LEU A 152 -6.30 14.97 27.88
CA LEU A 152 -7.66 14.56 27.52
C LEU A 152 -8.16 15.25 26.24
N GLN A 153 -7.90 16.56 26.07
CA GLN A 153 -8.33 17.32 24.90
C GLN A 153 -7.71 16.88 23.58
N LYS A 154 -6.49 16.35 23.62
CA LYS A 154 -5.81 15.84 22.43
C LYS A 154 -6.37 14.50 21.96
N VAL A 155 -6.95 13.72 22.88
CA VAL A 155 -7.42 12.36 22.62
C VAL A 155 -8.90 12.33 22.26
N GLY A 156 -9.72 13.09 22.99
CA GLY A 156 -11.16 12.98 22.93
C GLY A 156 -11.86 14.32 22.78
N THR A 157 -13.02 14.29 22.12
CA THR A 157 -13.97 15.40 22.08
C THR A 157 -15.20 15.08 22.94
N PRO A 158 -15.07 14.97 24.29
CA PRO A 158 -16.24 14.84 25.14
C PRO A 158 -17.18 16.04 24.92
N SER A 159 -18.48 15.84 25.15
CA SER A 159 -19.42 16.96 25.21
C SER A 159 -18.96 17.94 26.29
N LEU A 160 -19.38 19.21 26.15
CA LEU A 160 -19.03 20.24 27.14
C LEU A 160 -19.53 19.86 28.54
N GLU A 161 -20.72 19.26 28.62
CA GLU A 161 -21.32 18.78 29.86
C GLU A 161 -20.51 17.65 30.51
N ASN A 162 -20.13 16.61 29.76
CA ASN A 162 -19.31 15.52 30.28
C ASN A 162 -17.92 16.00 30.73
N PHE A 163 -17.35 16.97 30.02
CA PHE A 163 -16.07 17.58 30.40
C PHE A 163 -16.18 18.38 31.70
N ALA A 164 -17.24 19.19 31.85
CA ALA A 164 -17.51 19.93 33.07
C ALA A 164 -17.84 19.00 34.24
N GLU A 165 -18.63 17.96 34.00
CA GLU A 165 -19.02 16.97 35.01
C GLU A 165 -17.80 16.21 35.53
N PHE A 166 -16.88 15.82 34.64
CA PHE A 166 -15.61 15.21 35.02
C PHE A 166 -14.84 16.08 36.02
N ILE A 167 -14.75 17.38 35.77
CA ILE A 167 -14.05 18.34 36.64
C ILE A 167 -14.78 18.52 37.97
N VAL A 168 -16.11 18.65 37.94
CA VAL A 168 -16.95 18.80 39.15
C VAL A 168 -16.85 17.55 40.03
N GLN A 169 -16.91 16.35 39.45
CA GLN A 169 -16.78 15.09 40.17
C GLN A 169 -15.37 14.94 40.79
N THR A 170 -14.31 15.27 40.05
CA THR A 170 -12.94 15.31 40.59
C THR A 170 -12.84 16.30 41.77
N ARG A 171 -13.37 17.52 41.63
CA ARG A 171 -13.39 18.53 42.71
C ARG A 171 -14.13 18.02 43.94
N SER A 172 -15.34 17.47 43.79
CA SER A 172 -16.15 16.99 44.92
C SER A 172 -15.39 15.90 45.69
N ARG A 173 -14.71 14.99 44.98
CA ARG A 173 -13.93 13.94 45.63
C ARG A 173 -12.73 14.46 46.40
N ILE A 174 -12.02 15.45 45.86
CA ILE A 174 -10.91 16.09 46.57
C ILE A 174 -11.43 16.81 47.82
N LEU A 175 -12.54 17.54 47.71
CA LEU A 175 -13.11 18.30 48.82
C LEU A 175 -13.69 17.40 49.94
N ASP A 176 -14.43 16.36 49.57
CA ASP A 176 -15.18 15.54 50.53
C ASP A 176 -14.32 14.44 51.18
N GLN A 177 -13.29 13.95 50.47
CA GLN A 177 -12.50 12.76 50.88
C GLN A 177 -10.99 13.00 50.92
N SER A 178 -10.50 14.21 50.62
CA SER A 178 -9.07 14.57 50.66
C SER A 178 -8.18 13.63 49.83
N LEU A 179 -8.69 13.12 48.70
CA LEU A 179 -7.93 12.24 47.82
C LEU A 179 -6.92 13.02 46.95
N PRO A 180 -5.77 12.42 46.59
CA PRO A 180 -4.87 13.00 45.61
C PRO A 180 -5.56 13.24 44.26
N VAL A 181 -5.16 14.30 43.55
CA VAL A 181 -5.73 14.66 42.23
C VAL A 181 -5.71 13.47 41.25
N VAL A 182 -4.62 12.70 41.24
CA VAL A 182 -4.44 11.54 40.34
C VAL A 182 -5.52 10.47 40.55
N ASP A 183 -5.86 10.18 41.80
CA ASP A 183 -6.86 9.16 42.13
C ASP A 183 -8.28 9.71 41.90
N ALA A 184 -8.51 10.98 42.23
CA ALA A 184 -9.79 11.66 41.99
C ALA A 184 -10.12 11.77 40.48
N LEU A 185 -9.10 11.90 39.62
CA LEU A 185 -9.24 11.84 38.16
C LEU A 185 -9.64 10.43 37.68
N GLY A 186 -9.06 9.38 38.26
CA GLY A 186 -9.43 7.99 37.96
C GLY A 186 -10.85 7.65 38.41
N TRP A 187 -11.26 8.22 39.55
CA TRP A 187 -12.61 8.04 40.09
C TRP A 187 -13.69 8.71 39.22
N ALA A 188 -13.40 9.88 38.65
CA ALA A 188 -14.34 10.67 37.86
C ALA A 188 -14.52 10.16 36.41
N LEU A 189 -13.77 9.15 35.98
CA LEU A 189 -13.84 8.56 34.62
C LEU A 189 -15.26 8.25 34.10
N PRO A 190 -16.26 7.85 34.92
CA PRO A 190 -17.64 7.64 34.47
C PRO A 190 -18.27 8.86 33.77
N ALA A 191 -17.93 10.08 34.17
CA ALA A 191 -18.39 11.30 33.49
C ALA A 191 -17.95 11.34 32.00
N LEU A 192 -16.83 10.71 31.67
CA LEU A 192 -16.31 10.59 30.31
C LEU A 192 -16.79 9.33 29.58
N ARG A 193 -17.77 8.60 30.13
CA ARG A 193 -18.24 7.30 29.65
C ARG A 193 -17.16 6.22 29.66
N LEU A 194 -16.25 6.31 30.63
CA LEU A 194 -15.21 5.33 30.91
C LEU A 194 -15.54 4.60 32.22
N PRO A 195 -15.14 3.34 32.41
CA PRO A 195 -15.34 2.70 33.71
C PRO A 195 -14.49 3.39 34.78
N ARG A 196 -15.03 3.50 35.99
CA ARG A 196 -14.32 4.03 37.16
C ARG A 196 -13.10 3.17 37.43
N ASP A 197 -11.95 3.81 37.61
CA ASP A 197 -10.73 3.13 38.06
C ASP A 197 -9.86 4.16 38.76
N SER A 198 -10.00 4.21 40.08
CA SER A 198 -9.32 5.19 40.92
C SER A 198 -7.80 5.07 40.84
N ALA A 199 -7.25 3.88 40.57
CA ALA A 199 -5.80 3.66 40.46
C ALA A 199 -5.25 3.83 39.04
N PHE A 200 -6.09 4.06 38.03
CA PHE A 200 -5.72 4.00 36.62
C PHE A 200 -4.51 4.86 36.25
N PHE A 201 -4.46 6.10 36.74
CA PHE A 201 -3.42 7.06 36.41
C PHE A 201 -2.13 6.88 37.23
N ARG A 202 -2.13 6.02 38.26
CA ARG A 202 -0.89 5.63 38.98
C ARG A 202 0.08 4.83 38.10
N ALA A 203 -0.38 4.35 36.94
CA ALA A 203 0.49 3.78 35.91
C ALA A 203 1.51 4.80 35.35
N ILE A 204 1.30 6.11 35.53
CA ILE A 204 2.30 7.14 35.22
C ILE A 204 3.25 7.25 36.42
N PRO A 205 4.58 7.07 36.25
CA PRO A 205 5.55 7.33 37.32
C PRO A 205 5.43 8.76 37.84
N GLU A 206 5.53 8.96 39.15
CA GLU A 206 5.34 10.28 39.80
C GLU A 206 6.26 11.36 39.21
N THR A 207 7.50 11.01 38.86
CA THR A 207 8.48 11.89 38.21
C THR A 207 8.04 12.40 36.82
N GLN A 208 7.00 11.82 36.24
CA GLN A 208 6.51 12.11 34.89
C GLN A 208 5.10 12.73 34.87
N TRP A 209 4.50 13.02 36.03
CA TRP A 209 3.16 13.64 36.10
C TRP A 209 3.10 15.04 35.45
N GLY A 210 4.22 15.76 35.37
CA GLY A 210 4.32 17.03 34.64
C GLY A 210 4.26 16.90 33.11
N GLN A 211 4.34 15.70 32.53
CA GLN A 211 4.40 15.47 31.08
C GLN A 211 3.01 15.20 30.48
N THR A 212 2.46 16.17 29.74
CA THR A 212 1.14 16.05 29.07
C THR A 212 1.02 14.81 28.17
N GLN A 213 2.09 14.40 27.47
CA GLN A 213 2.08 13.25 26.56
C GLN A 213 1.76 11.92 27.27
N ARG A 214 2.11 11.78 28.55
CA ARG A 214 1.85 10.56 29.33
C ARG A 214 0.36 10.42 29.66
N TRP A 215 -0.26 11.53 30.06
CA TRP A 215 -1.71 11.61 30.27
C TRP A 215 -2.48 11.32 28.98
N GLU A 216 -2.07 11.96 27.87
CA GLU A 216 -2.61 11.71 26.52
C GLU A 216 -2.61 10.22 26.18
N LYS A 217 -1.46 9.54 26.34
CA LYS A 217 -1.35 8.10 26.06
C LYS A 217 -2.30 7.23 26.90
N LEU A 218 -2.46 7.54 28.20
CA LEU A 218 -3.36 6.77 29.07
C LEU A 218 -4.83 7.01 28.77
N PHE A 219 -5.24 8.26 28.49
CA PHE A 219 -6.59 8.54 28.02
C PHE A 219 -6.88 7.82 26.70
N GLN A 220 -5.94 7.84 25.75
CA GLN A 220 -6.08 7.11 24.48
C GLN A 220 -6.24 5.61 24.69
N GLN A 221 -5.48 5.03 25.62
CA GLN A 221 -5.62 3.65 26.02
C GLN A 221 -6.99 3.35 26.66
N ALA A 222 -7.50 4.25 27.51
CA ALA A 222 -8.80 4.09 28.16
C ALA A 222 -9.94 4.08 27.12
N PHE A 223 -9.96 5.05 26.21
CA PHE A 223 -10.99 5.13 25.16
C PHE A 223 -10.91 3.94 24.18
N SER A 224 -9.71 3.54 23.76
CA SER A 224 -9.55 2.46 22.79
C SER A 224 -9.77 1.05 23.36
N LYS A 225 -9.43 0.81 24.63
CA LYS A 225 -9.47 -0.53 25.23
C LYS A 225 -10.60 -0.77 26.22
N ARG A 226 -11.10 0.28 26.90
CA ARG A 226 -12.08 0.15 27.98
C ARG A 226 -13.46 0.71 27.59
N ALA A 227 -13.53 1.90 26.98
CA ALA A 227 -14.82 2.48 26.57
C ALA A 227 -15.61 1.56 25.61
N CYS A 228 -14.92 0.94 24.65
CA CYS A 228 -15.55 0.03 23.69
C CYS A 228 -16.26 -1.16 24.37
N LEU A 229 -15.72 -1.67 25.47
CA LEU A 229 -16.28 -2.83 26.19
C LEU A 229 -17.63 -2.48 26.83
N LEU A 230 -17.76 -1.27 27.39
CA LEU A 230 -19.04 -0.76 27.92
C LEU A 230 -20.08 -0.52 26.82
N LEU A 231 -19.66 -0.37 25.56
CA LEU A 231 -20.55 -0.30 24.39
C LEU A 231 -20.87 -1.67 23.79
N LYS A 232 -20.42 -2.77 24.44
CA LYS A 232 -20.47 -4.15 23.92
C LYS A 232 -19.71 -4.34 22.61
N GLN A 233 -18.55 -3.71 22.51
CA GLN A 233 -17.65 -3.81 21.37
C GLN A 233 -16.25 -4.26 21.81
N THR A 234 -15.60 -5.10 21.00
CA THR A 234 -14.19 -5.43 21.17
C THR A 234 -13.31 -4.21 20.89
N SER A 235 -12.02 -4.26 21.22
CA SER A 235 -11.08 -3.20 20.83
C SER A 235 -10.90 -3.05 19.32
N SER A 236 -11.39 -4.01 18.51
CA SER A 236 -11.49 -3.93 17.05
C SER A 236 -12.87 -3.46 16.55
N ARG A 237 -13.72 -2.93 17.46
CA ARG A 237 -15.09 -2.46 17.22
C ARG A 237 -16.06 -3.52 16.70
N LYS A 238 -15.77 -4.81 16.90
CA LYS A 238 -16.72 -5.89 16.61
C LYS A 238 -17.73 -6.01 17.74
N PRO A 239 -19.03 -6.24 17.46
CA PRO A 239 -20.01 -6.48 18.51
C PRO A 239 -19.65 -7.73 19.31
N ILE A 240 -19.84 -7.66 20.62
CA ILE A 240 -19.69 -8.80 21.55
C ILE A 240 -21.05 -9.47 21.68
N ASP A 241 -21.10 -10.80 21.52
CA ASP A 241 -22.33 -11.56 21.67
C ASP A 241 -22.76 -11.64 23.15
N GLU A 242 -24.06 -11.62 23.37
CA GLU A 242 -24.65 -11.73 24.71
C GLU A 242 -24.33 -13.09 25.34
N GLN A 243 -24.34 -14.17 24.55
CA GLN A 243 -24.05 -15.51 25.03
C GLN A 243 -22.59 -15.66 25.49
N ASP A 244 -21.66 -15.00 24.80
CA ASP A 244 -20.24 -14.96 25.18
C ASP A 244 -20.05 -14.21 26.52
N LEU A 245 -20.75 -13.10 26.72
CA LEU A 245 -20.72 -12.34 27.98
C LEU A 245 -21.35 -13.11 29.15
N ARG A 246 -22.44 -13.85 28.91
CA ARG A 246 -23.04 -14.73 29.93
C ARG A 246 -22.06 -15.83 30.35
N THR A 247 -21.46 -16.50 29.37
CA THR A 247 -20.48 -17.56 29.61
C THR A 247 -19.23 -17.04 30.31
N ALA A 248 -18.78 -15.83 29.96
CA ALA A 248 -17.68 -15.18 30.66
C ALA A 248 -18.05 -14.85 32.11
N PHE A 249 -19.24 -14.27 32.34
CA PHE A 249 -19.72 -13.92 33.67
C PHE A 249 -19.84 -15.14 34.58
N ASP A 250 -20.44 -16.24 34.11
CA ASP A 250 -20.59 -17.47 34.92
C ASP A 250 -19.25 -18.04 35.39
N LYS A 251 -18.17 -17.86 34.62
CA LYS A 251 -16.82 -18.32 34.98
C LYS A 251 -16.14 -17.47 36.04
N VAL A 252 -16.41 -16.16 36.07
CA VAL A 252 -15.74 -15.19 36.97
C VAL A 252 -16.66 -14.67 38.08
N LYS A 253 -17.88 -15.19 38.17
CA LYS A 253 -18.94 -14.71 39.07
C LYS A 253 -18.51 -14.69 40.54
N GLU A 254 -17.70 -15.67 40.96
CA GLU A 254 -17.21 -15.78 42.34
C GLU A 254 -16.15 -14.72 42.69
N ASP A 255 -15.45 -14.19 41.69
CA ASP A 255 -14.39 -13.18 41.86
C ASP A 255 -14.94 -11.73 41.86
N ILE A 256 -16.21 -11.55 41.45
CA ILE A 256 -16.88 -10.25 41.35
C ILE A 256 -17.79 -10.03 42.57
N PRO A 257 -17.80 -8.83 43.19
CA PRO A 257 -18.70 -8.50 44.30
C PRO A 257 -20.18 -8.77 44.03
N GLU A 258 -20.90 -9.34 45.01
CA GLU A 258 -22.32 -9.73 44.88
C GLU A 258 -23.25 -8.54 44.54
N ASN A 259 -22.92 -7.33 44.99
CA ASN A 259 -23.68 -6.12 44.69
C ASN A 259 -23.60 -5.71 43.20
N ALA A 260 -22.57 -6.13 42.47
CA ALA A 260 -22.42 -5.87 41.04
C ALA A 260 -23.18 -6.87 40.15
N HIS A 261 -23.52 -8.06 40.68
CA HIS A 261 -24.16 -9.14 39.92
C HIS A 261 -25.48 -8.73 39.24
N PRO A 262 -26.47 -8.09 39.91
CA PRO A 262 -27.71 -7.69 39.24
C PRO A 262 -27.48 -6.63 38.15
N ILE A 263 -26.46 -5.79 38.31
CA ILE A 263 -26.10 -4.72 37.35
C ILE A 263 -25.40 -5.33 36.13
N ILE A 264 -24.52 -6.31 36.31
CA ILE A 264 -23.90 -7.05 35.22
C ILE A 264 -24.95 -7.85 34.44
N GLN A 265 -25.89 -8.52 35.11
CA GLN A 265 -26.99 -9.22 34.45
C GLN A 265 -27.87 -8.26 33.63
N SER A 266 -28.20 -7.10 34.19
CA SER A 266 -28.92 -6.04 33.46
C SER A 266 -28.10 -5.55 32.25
N PHE A 267 -26.80 -5.32 32.41
CA PHE A 267 -25.90 -4.92 31.33
C PHE A 267 -25.87 -5.96 30.21
N ILE A 268 -25.70 -7.24 30.54
CA ILE A 268 -25.70 -8.35 29.58
C ILE A 268 -27.01 -8.38 28.78
N SER A 269 -28.17 -8.19 29.43
CA SER A 269 -29.48 -8.16 28.76
C SER A 269 -29.81 -6.88 27.97
N SER A 270 -29.04 -5.80 28.16
CA SER A 270 -29.31 -4.49 27.53
C SER A 270 -28.91 -4.44 26.05
N ALA A 271 -29.43 -3.47 25.28
CA ALA A 271 -28.99 -3.25 23.89
C ALA A 271 -27.54 -2.74 23.83
N ALA A 272 -26.83 -3.01 22.73
CA ALA A 272 -25.49 -2.45 22.50
C ALA A 272 -25.53 -0.92 22.41
N GLY A 273 -24.49 -0.25 22.93
CA GLY A 273 -24.41 1.21 23.05
C GLY A 273 -24.40 1.72 24.50
N TRP A 274 -24.32 3.05 24.67
CA TRP A 274 -24.34 3.68 26.00
C TRP A 274 -25.78 3.78 26.52
N ASN A 275 -26.09 3.04 27.58
CA ASN A 275 -27.42 2.97 28.19
C ASN A 275 -27.31 3.04 29.73
N VAL A 276 -28.45 3.07 30.43
CA VAL A 276 -28.51 3.17 31.90
C VAL A 276 -27.77 2.00 32.59
N SER A 277 -27.83 0.80 32.02
CA SER A 277 -27.12 -0.37 32.57
C SER A 277 -25.59 -0.26 32.37
N ALA A 278 -25.12 0.29 31.25
CA ALA A 278 -23.71 0.56 31.00
C ALA A 278 -23.17 1.68 31.91
N GLU A 279 -23.98 2.71 32.15
CA GLU A 279 -23.68 3.79 33.09
C GLU A 279 -23.61 3.28 34.53
N ALA A 280 -24.54 2.42 34.95
CA ALA A 280 -24.53 1.79 36.26
C ALA A 280 -23.30 0.86 36.44
N LEU A 281 -22.93 0.09 35.40
CA LEU A 281 -21.73 -0.75 35.43
C LEU A 281 -20.45 0.08 35.51
N ALA A 282 -20.40 1.24 34.85
CA ALA A 282 -19.24 2.14 34.88
C ALA A 282 -18.96 2.71 36.27
N GLN A 283 -19.92 2.69 37.21
CA GLN A 283 -19.73 3.19 38.58
C GLN A 283 -18.96 2.23 39.49
N PHE A 284 -18.75 0.97 39.09
CA PHE A 284 -17.92 0.01 39.83
C PHE A 284 -16.44 0.18 39.48
N GLU A 285 -15.55 -0.14 40.41
CA GLU A 285 -14.10 -0.07 40.19
C GLU A 285 -13.65 -1.16 39.21
N TRP A 286 -13.05 -0.74 38.10
CA TRP A 286 -12.70 -1.62 36.99
C TRP A 286 -11.74 -2.74 37.38
N GLU A 287 -10.73 -2.41 38.19
CA GLU A 287 -9.72 -3.37 38.66
C GLU A 287 -9.98 -3.83 40.10
N SER A 288 -10.39 -2.93 41.01
CA SER A 288 -10.61 -3.30 42.41
C SER A 288 -11.86 -4.15 42.65
N ASP A 289 -12.94 -3.96 41.87
CA ASP A 289 -14.15 -4.79 41.93
C ASP A 289 -14.10 -5.94 40.89
N ASN A 290 -12.93 -6.21 40.29
CA ASN A 290 -12.70 -7.26 39.28
C ASN A 290 -13.62 -7.22 38.05
N ILE A 291 -14.24 -6.08 37.73
CA ILE A 291 -15.15 -5.94 36.57
C ILE A 291 -14.42 -6.18 35.24
N ASN A 292 -13.11 -5.91 35.17
CA ASN A 292 -12.27 -6.20 34.02
C ASN A 292 -12.25 -7.69 33.61
N THR A 293 -12.43 -8.61 34.56
CA THR A 293 -12.37 -10.07 34.34
C THR A 293 -13.53 -10.57 33.48
N LEU A 294 -14.67 -9.89 33.52
CA LEU A 294 -15.82 -10.13 32.63
C LEU A 294 -15.41 -10.10 31.15
N PHE A 295 -14.43 -9.27 30.80
CA PHE A 295 -14.00 -9.04 29.42
C PHE A 295 -12.65 -9.69 29.07
N SER A 296 -11.90 -10.21 30.05
CA SER A 296 -10.59 -10.82 29.80
C SER A 296 -10.70 -12.15 29.04
N GLY A 297 -11.76 -12.92 29.27
CA GLY A 297 -12.04 -14.18 28.59
C GLY A 297 -12.44 -14.05 27.11
N LEU A 298 -12.76 -12.84 26.65
CA LEU A 298 -13.14 -12.54 25.26
C LEU A 298 -11.94 -12.27 24.33
N LYS A 299 -10.73 -12.15 24.90
CA LYS A 299 -9.51 -12.01 24.10
C LYS A 299 -9.06 -13.40 23.68
N ALA A 300 -8.95 -13.64 22.37
CA ALA A 300 -8.24 -14.80 21.86
C ALA A 300 -6.85 -14.86 22.52
N GLN A 301 -6.57 -15.93 23.26
CA GLN A 301 -5.24 -16.16 23.83
C GLN A 301 -4.23 -16.07 22.68
N LYS A 302 -3.15 -15.31 22.87
CA LYS A 302 -2.05 -15.28 21.92
C LYS A 302 -1.41 -16.67 21.93
N THR A 303 -1.85 -17.55 21.05
CA THR A 303 -1.24 -18.87 20.87
C THR A 303 0.14 -18.68 20.26
N ASP A 304 1.15 -19.02 21.04
CA ASP A 304 2.56 -19.03 20.67
C ASP A 304 2.84 -20.19 19.69
N ILE A 305 3.89 -20.04 18.88
CA ILE A 305 4.23 -21.00 17.83
C ILE A 305 4.56 -22.39 18.40
N ALA A 306 5.18 -22.44 19.58
CA ALA A 306 5.56 -23.68 20.25
C ALA A 306 4.32 -24.47 20.71
N SER A 307 3.35 -23.82 21.36
CA SER A 307 2.10 -24.49 21.73
C SER A 307 1.34 -25.02 20.51
N LEU A 308 1.22 -24.22 19.45
CA LEU A 308 0.55 -24.67 18.22
C LEU A 308 1.25 -25.86 17.55
N THR A 309 2.58 -25.92 17.67
CA THR A 309 3.36 -27.05 17.13
C THR A 309 3.15 -28.31 17.98
N LEU A 310 3.17 -28.18 19.31
CA LEU A 310 2.86 -29.30 20.20
C LEU A 310 1.44 -29.83 19.98
N ASP A 311 0.45 -28.94 19.87
CA ASP A 311 -0.94 -29.32 19.61
C ASP A 311 -1.07 -30.06 18.25
N PHE A 312 -0.44 -29.52 17.20
CA PHE A 312 -0.44 -30.14 15.86
C PHE A 312 0.16 -31.56 15.86
N PHE A 313 1.33 -31.74 16.47
CA PHE A 313 1.98 -33.06 16.52
C PHE A 313 1.24 -34.04 17.44
N ASN A 314 0.68 -33.59 18.56
CA ASN A 314 -0.14 -34.44 19.43
C ASN A 314 -1.42 -34.93 18.73
N ASP A 315 -2.03 -34.08 17.90
CA ASP A 315 -3.29 -34.39 17.22
C ASP A 315 -3.09 -35.21 15.92
N GLU A 316 -2.15 -34.80 15.06
CA GLU A 316 -1.95 -35.42 13.74
C GLU A 316 -0.85 -36.49 13.70
N PHE A 317 0.15 -36.43 14.60
CA PHE A 317 1.38 -37.24 14.53
C PHE A 317 1.92 -37.70 15.91
N PRO A 318 1.15 -38.49 16.70
CA PRO A 318 1.35 -38.62 18.15
C PRO A 318 2.68 -39.21 18.65
N ASP A 319 3.53 -39.76 17.78
CA ASP A 319 4.79 -40.43 18.15
C ASP A 319 6.01 -39.94 17.34
N THR A 320 5.90 -38.79 16.67
CA THR A 320 6.93 -38.32 15.72
C THR A 320 7.99 -37.42 16.37
N LEU A 321 7.63 -36.75 17.48
CA LEU A 321 8.55 -35.88 18.23
C LEU A 321 9.36 -36.70 19.24
N THR A 322 10.67 -36.48 19.26
CA THR A 322 11.57 -37.04 20.27
C THR A 322 11.47 -36.30 21.61
N GLU A 323 11.91 -36.93 22.71
CA GLU A 323 11.93 -36.28 24.03
C GLU A 323 12.80 -35.01 24.06
N GLU A 324 13.88 -34.97 23.27
CA GLU A 324 14.75 -33.79 23.13
C GLU A 324 14.01 -32.64 22.43
N GLU A 325 13.24 -32.94 21.38
CA GLU A 325 12.44 -31.94 20.64
C GLU A 325 11.26 -31.42 21.46
N LEU A 326 10.65 -32.25 22.29
CA LEU A 326 9.62 -31.83 23.26
C LEU A 326 10.20 -30.87 24.30
N GLN A 327 11.43 -31.11 24.78
CA GLN A 327 12.12 -30.20 25.68
C GLN A 327 12.48 -28.88 24.99
N TYR A 328 12.93 -28.96 23.73
CA TYR A 328 13.21 -27.78 22.89
C TYR A 328 11.95 -26.92 22.68
N LEU A 329 10.81 -27.50 22.27
CA LEU A 329 9.56 -26.75 22.07
C LEU A 329 9.07 -26.10 23.38
N ASN A 330 9.22 -26.79 24.51
CA ASN A 330 8.91 -26.22 25.82
C ASN A 330 9.87 -25.09 26.23
N ALA A 331 11.13 -25.13 25.80
CA ALA A 331 12.09 -24.05 25.97
C ALA A 331 11.76 -22.86 25.05
N LEU A 332 11.37 -23.12 23.79
CA LEU A 332 10.93 -22.13 22.82
C LEU A 332 9.71 -21.35 23.33
N LYS A 333 8.74 -22.05 23.94
CA LYS A 333 7.56 -21.45 24.59
C LYS A 333 7.91 -20.44 25.68
N LYS A 334 9.03 -20.64 26.39
CA LYS A 334 9.52 -19.72 27.43
C LYS A 334 10.40 -18.60 26.88
N ARG A 335 10.83 -18.69 25.61
CA ARG A 335 11.80 -17.77 25.00
C ARG A 335 11.08 -16.60 24.32
N ASN A 336 11.37 -15.38 24.76
CA ASN A 336 10.83 -14.13 24.18
C ASN A 336 11.71 -13.53 23.05
N LYS A 337 12.65 -14.29 22.48
CA LYS A 337 13.55 -13.78 21.43
C LYS A 337 12.85 -13.79 20.06
N ARG A 338 13.08 -12.73 19.28
CA ARG A 338 12.50 -12.54 17.93
C ARG A 338 13.32 -13.18 16.80
N GLU A 339 14.53 -13.63 17.09
CA GLU A 339 15.47 -14.21 16.11
C GLU A 339 15.58 -15.72 16.31
N ALA A 340 15.60 -16.45 15.19
CA ALA A 340 15.80 -17.89 15.17
C ALA A 340 17.30 -18.23 15.37
N LEU A 341 17.57 -19.12 16.32
CA LEU A 341 18.82 -19.82 16.54
C LEU A 341 18.92 -21.04 15.62
N ASP A 342 20.11 -21.64 15.56
CA ASP A 342 20.37 -22.81 14.74
C ASP A 342 19.52 -24.02 15.15
N GLU A 343 19.30 -24.23 16.46
CA GLU A 343 18.38 -25.26 16.98
C GLU A 343 16.94 -25.09 16.45
N ASP A 344 16.48 -23.85 16.24
CA ASP A 344 15.14 -23.60 15.69
C ASP A 344 15.03 -23.94 14.20
N ARG A 345 16.14 -23.77 13.49
CA ARG A 345 16.25 -24.07 12.05
C ARG A 345 16.32 -25.57 11.83
N GLU A 346 17.13 -26.27 12.63
CA GLU A 346 17.29 -27.72 12.58
C GLU A 346 15.96 -28.44 12.84
N PHE A 347 15.23 -28.02 13.88
CA PHE A 347 13.90 -28.55 14.16
C PHE A 347 12.93 -28.34 12.99
N TYR A 348 12.88 -27.13 12.43
CA TYR A 348 11.96 -26.82 11.33
C TYR A 348 12.30 -27.56 10.04
N ASP A 349 13.59 -27.68 9.69
CA ASP A 349 14.03 -28.39 8.48
C ASP A 349 13.80 -29.91 8.58
N ALA A 350 13.94 -30.49 9.78
CA ALA A 350 13.65 -31.90 10.04
C ALA A 350 12.14 -32.24 9.88
N HIS A 351 11.26 -31.39 10.41
CA HIS A 351 9.81 -31.63 10.50
C HIS A 351 8.97 -30.89 9.45
N ARG A 352 9.62 -30.50 8.35
CA ARG A 352 9.03 -29.60 7.35
C ARG A 352 7.90 -30.23 6.53
N GLN A 353 7.91 -31.55 6.37
CA GLN A 353 6.92 -32.29 5.58
C GLN A 353 5.61 -32.45 6.36
N GLU A 354 5.75 -32.77 7.63
CA GLU A 354 4.69 -32.92 8.61
C GLU A 354 3.94 -31.59 8.74
N LEU A 355 4.67 -30.48 8.88
CA LEU A 355 4.10 -29.13 8.93
C LEU A 355 3.40 -28.68 7.63
N GLU A 356 3.52 -29.39 6.49
CA GLU A 356 2.72 -29.05 5.30
C GLU A 356 1.20 -29.28 5.51
N GLY A 357 0.84 -30.13 6.46
CA GLY A 357 -0.56 -30.40 6.86
C GLY A 357 -1.28 -29.13 7.32
N ASP A 358 -0.65 -28.35 8.21
CA ASP A 358 -1.16 -27.05 8.64
C ASP A 358 -0.40 -25.88 8.00
N ARG A 359 -0.97 -25.37 6.91
CA ARG A 359 -0.45 -24.21 6.15
C ARG A 359 -0.26 -22.95 7.01
N LYS A 360 -1.10 -22.73 8.03
CA LYS A 360 -1.01 -21.53 8.88
C LYS A 360 0.15 -21.65 9.85
N LEU A 361 0.34 -22.82 10.44
CA LEU A 361 1.47 -23.10 11.32
C LEU A 361 2.79 -23.03 10.55
N LYS A 362 2.85 -23.66 9.37
CA LYS A 362 4.01 -23.58 8.48
C LYS A 362 4.39 -22.15 8.11
N ALA A 363 3.42 -21.31 7.75
CA ALA A 363 3.69 -19.91 7.42
C ALA A 363 4.23 -19.11 8.63
N LYS A 364 3.80 -19.44 9.86
CA LYS A 364 4.36 -18.85 11.08
C LYS A 364 5.81 -19.28 11.30
N TRP A 365 6.11 -20.56 11.07
CA TRP A 365 7.47 -21.09 11.16
C TRP A 365 8.39 -20.51 10.08
N ASP A 366 7.95 -20.45 8.83
CA ASP A 366 8.69 -19.82 7.73
C ASP A 366 9.06 -18.36 8.09
N LYS A 367 8.09 -17.59 8.63
CA LYS A 367 8.34 -16.20 9.06
C LYS A 367 9.29 -16.10 10.26
N PHE A 368 9.21 -17.05 11.19
CA PHE A 368 10.08 -17.09 12.37
C PHE A 368 11.52 -17.43 12.01
N VAL A 369 11.70 -18.42 11.12
CA VAL A 369 13.01 -18.97 10.73
C VAL A 369 13.71 -18.09 9.69
N TYR A 370 13.00 -17.66 8.65
CA TYR A 370 13.58 -16.94 7.50
C TYR A 370 13.34 -15.43 7.52
N GLY A 371 12.56 -14.92 8.46
CA GLY A 371 12.08 -13.55 8.45
C GLY A 371 11.09 -13.28 7.31
N GLN A 372 11.03 -12.05 6.81
CA GLN A 372 10.13 -11.71 5.71
C GLN A 372 10.67 -12.29 4.40
N PRO A 373 9.89 -13.06 3.60
CA PRO A 373 10.38 -13.57 2.32
C PRO A 373 10.69 -12.43 1.34
N ILE A 374 11.70 -12.62 0.50
CA ILE A 374 11.99 -11.73 -0.63
C ILE A 374 10.99 -12.08 -1.74
N GLU A 375 10.17 -11.13 -2.15
CA GLU A 375 9.20 -11.33 -3.23
C GLU A 375 9.68 -10.65 -4.51
N CYS A 376 9.72 -11.37 -5.62
CA CYS A 376 10.17 -10.83 -6.90
C CYS A 376 9.33 -11.33 -8.08
N THR A 377 9.37 -10.58 -9.19
CA THR A 377 8.80 -10.93 -10.49
C THR A 377 9.87 -11.32 -11.51
N ASP A 378 11.07 -10.75 -11.41
CA ASP A 378 12.27 -11.24 -12.10
C ASP A 378 13.13 -12.05 -11.13
N PHE A 379 13.37 -13.32 -11.48
CA PHE A 379 14.19 -14.24 -10.69
C PHE A 379 15.64 -13.75 -10.56
N MET A 380 16.23 -13.10 -11.56
CA MET A 380 17.63 -12.63 -11.50
C MET A 380 17.80 -11.50 -10.49
N ILE A 381 16.85 -10.56 -10.48
CA ILE A 381 16.80 -9.45 -9.52
C ILE A 381 16.53 -9.97 -8.12
N GLY A 382 15.58 -10.90 -7.98
CA GLY A 382 15.27 -11.52 -6.69
C GLY A 382 16.45 -12.33 -6.14
N LEU A 383 17.20 -13.00 -7.00
CA LEU A 383 18.40 -13.72 -6.62
C LEU A 383 19.50 -12.76 -6.14
N LEU A 384 19.68 -11.61 -6.80
CA LEU A 384 20.59 -10.56 -6.34
C LEU A 384 20.20 -10.00 -4.97
N GLN A 385 18.91 -9.76 -4.72
CA GLN A 385 18.39 -9.34 -3.40
C GLN A 385 18.59 -10.40 -2.32
N ALA A 386 18.44 -11.68 -2.68
CA ALA A 386 18.73 -12.79 -1.77
C ALA A 386 20.20 -12.77 -1.36
N PHE A 387 21.11 -12.49 -2.29
CA PHE A 387 22.53 -12.36 -1.96
C PHE A 387 22.83 -11.14 -1.11
N GLU A 388 22.33 -9.95 -1.46
CA GLU A 388 22.48 -8.73 -0.65
C GLU A 388 22.12 -9.01 0.82
N ARG A 389 20.98 -9.67 1.07
CA ARG A 389 20.53 -10.00 2.42
C ARG A 389 21.38 -11.07 3.11
N LEU A 390 21.80 -12.12 2.39
CA LEU A 390 22.66 -13.15 2.97
C LEU A 390 24.02 -12.58 3.36
N PHE A 391 24.57 -11.65 2.57
CA PHE A 391 25.80 -10.94 2.89
C PHE A 391 25.64 -10.04 4.12
N ASP A 392 24.55 -9.28 4.21
CA ASP A 392 24.26 -8.45 5.40
C ASP A 392 24.11 -9.28 6.69
N GLN A 393 23.70 -10.55 6.58
CA GLN A 393 23.54 -11.48 7.71
C GLN A 393 24.85 -12.17 8.13
N ALA A 394 25.84 -12.26 7.24
CA ALA A 394 27.09 -12.93 7.50
C ALA A 394 28.09 -11.96 8.17
N GLU A 395 28.08 -11.87 9.50
CA GLU A 395 28.92 -10.93 10.28
C GLU A 395 30.44 -11.11 10.10
N ASN A 396 30.92 -12.27 9.58
CA ASN A 396 32.32 -12.52 9.21
C ASN A 396 32.41 -13.31 7.89
N VAL A 397 33.09 -12.74 6.88
CA VAL A 397 33.05 -13.18 5.47
C VAL A 397 34.22 -14.10 5.07
N ASP A 398 35.17 -14.36 5.97
CA ASP A 398 36.45 -15.06 5.68
C ASP A 398 36.31 -16.49 5.11
N SER A 399 35.11 -17.09 5.08
CA SER A 399 34.90 -18.50 4.74
C SER A 399 33.80 -18.80 3.71
N VAL A 400 33.12 -17.80 3.12
CA VAL A 400 32.02 -18.04 2.16
C VAL A 400 32.57 -18.68 0.88
N LYS A 401 32.22 -19.94 0.60
CA LYS A 401 32.73 -20.66 -0.58
C LYS A 401 31.66 -21.16 -1.55
N SER A 402 30.44 -21.39 -1.08
CA SER A 402 29.38 -21.90 -1.95
C SER A 402 27.99 -21.47 -1.50
N LEU A 403 27.10 -21.34 -2.46
CA LEU A 403 25.68 -21.13 -2.22
C LEU A 403 24.92 -22.38 -2.63
N LYS A 404 23.85 -22.69 -1.90
CA LYS A 404 22.92 -23.75 -2.25
C LYS A 404 21.53 -23.17 -2.47
N ILE A 405 20.91 -23.48 -3.61
CA ILE A 405 19.57 -23.02 -3.95
C ILE A 405 18.66 -24.25 -4.08
N GLU A 406 17.73 -24.39 -3.14
CA GLU A 406 16.74 -25.48 -3.12
C GLU A 406 15.34 -24.94 -3.42
N THR A 407 14.59 -25.66 -4.24
CA THR A 407 13.16 -25.36 -4.48
C THR A 407 12.27 -25.97 -3.39
N GLN A 408 11.15 -25.32 -3.04
CA GLN A 408 10.19 -25.90 -2.08
C GLN A 408 9.65 -27.25 -2.54
N LYS A 409 9.44 -27.42 -3.85
CA LYS A 409 8.91 -28.64 -4.44
C LYS A 409 10.07 -29.62 -4.69
N LYS A 410 10.08 -30.76 -4.00
CA LYS A 410 11.12 -31.79 -4.16
C LYS A 410 10.93 -32.65 -5.43
N ALA A 411 11.47 -33.86 -5.45
CA ALA A 411 11.49 -34.75 -6.62
C ALA A 411 10.11 -35.27 -7.11
N ALA A 412 9.02 -35.08 -6.34
CA ALA A 412 7.70 -35.61 -6.67
C ALA A 412 7.04 -34.91 -7.86
N LYS A 413 6.85 -35.66 -8.97
CA LYS A 413 6.25 -35.15 -10.22
C LYS A 413 4.86 -34.51 -10.03
N SER A 414 4.01 -35.08 -9.18
CA SER A 414 2.65 -34.59 -8.94
C SER A 414 2.62 -33.14 -8.43
N LYS A 415 3.53 -32.78 -7.52
CA LYS A 415 3.64 -31.42 -6.95
C LYS A 415 4.01 -30.38 -8.00
N TRP A 416 4.81 -30.76 -9.00
CA TRP A 416 5.16 -29.88 -10.12
C TRP A 416 3.98 -29.67 -11.07
N LEU A 417 3.13 -30.69 -11.26
CA LEU A 417 1.91 -30.59 -12.08
C LEU A 417 0.81 -29.72 -11.43
N GLU A 418 0.91 -29.42 -10.13
CA GLU A 418 0.06 -28.41 -9.46
C GLU A 418 0.44 -26.96 -9.83
N LEU A 419 1.59 -26.72 -10.45
CA LEU A 419 1.95 -25.40 -10.97
C LEU A 419 1.13 -25.09 -12.23
N ASN A 420 0.82 -23.81 -12.46
CA ASN A 420 0.29 -23.37 -13.74
C ASN A 420 1.28 -23.74 -14.87
N ALA A 421 0.79 -24.40 -15.92
CA ALA A 421 1.63 -24.98 -16.96
C ALA A 421 2.43 -23.91 -17.72
N ASP A 422 1.80 -22.77 -18.03
CA ASP A 422 2.46 -21.70 -18.79
C ASP A 422 3.48 -20.97 -17.93
N VAL A 423 3.19 -20.78 -16.64
CA VAL A 423 4.15 -20.22 -15.66
C VAL A 423 5.39 -21.10 -15.54
N GLY A 424 5.19 -22.43 -15.42
CA GLY A 424 6.28 -23.38 -15.34
C GLY A 424 7.12 -23.45 -16.62
N ARG A 425 6.46 -23.45 -17.79
CA ARG A 425 7.14 -23.38 -19.10
C ARG A 425 7.94 -22.09 -19.22
N TYR A 426 7.34 -20.93 -18.93
CA TYR A 426 8.03 -19.64 -19.00
C TYR A 426 9.29 -19.61 -18.13
N PHE A 427 9.20 -19.98 -16.85
CA PHE A 427 10.36 -20.00 -15.96
C PHE A 427 11.46 -20.92 -16.51
N CYS A 428 11.06 -22.12 -16.94
CA CYS A 428 11.93 -23.12 -17.52
C CYS A 428 12.65 -22.59 -18.77
N THR A 429 11.94 -22.07 -19.76
CA THR A 429 12.54 -21.56 -21.00
C THR A 429 13.41 -20.33 -20.75
N ARG A 430 12.98 -19.40 -19.89
CA ARG A 430 13.63 -18.10 -19.72
C ARG A 430 14.92 -18.16 -18.90
N TYR A 431 14.96 -18.97 -17.84
CA TYR A 431 16.08 -18.99 -16.89
C TYR A 431 16.97 -20.23 -17.03
N ARG A 432 16.62 -21.19 -17.89
CA ARG A 432 17.47 -22.36 -18.19
C ARG A 432 18.86 -21.90 -18.62
N GLY A 433 19.88 -22.62 -18.13
CA GLY A 433 21.29 -22.30 -18.37
C GLY A 433 21.94 -21.46 -17.28
N ILE A 434 21.16 -20.86 -16.37
CA ILE A 434 21.74 -20.14 -15.23
C ILE A 434 22.59 -21.05 -14.33
N GLU A 435 22.19 -22.32 -14.19
CA GLU A 435 22.92 -23.35 -13.44
C GLU A 435 24.33 -23.53 -14.02
N GLN A 436 24.46 -23.54 -15.35
CA GLN A 436 25.75 -23.65 -16.04
C GLN A 436 26.62 -22.41 -15.84
N LEU A 437 26.04 -21.21 -15.86
CA LEU A 437 26.80 -19.95 -15.71
C LEU A 437 27.32 -19.75 -14.29
N THR A 438 26.61 -20.27 -13.29
CA THR A 438 26.93 -20.07 -11.86
C THR A 438 27.73 -21.21 -11.24
N ALA A 439 27.80 -22.38 -11.90
CA ALA A 439 28.66 -23.47 -11.50
C ALA A 439 30.16 -23.08 -11.48
N PRO A 440 30.98 -23.65 -10.56
CA PRO A 440 30.62 -24.55 -9.46
C PRO A 440 30.21 -23.82 -8.16
N HIS A 441 30.09 -22.49 -8.17
CA HIS A 441 29.93 -21.68 -6.95
C HIS A 441 28.52 -21.80 -6.33
N ILE A 442 27.54 -22.17 -7.16
CA ILE A 442 26.16 -22.39 -6.73
C ILE A 442 25.75 -23.82 -7.03
N GLU A 443 25.34 -24.52 -5.99
CA GLU A 443 24.70 -25.83 -6.07
C GLU A 443 23.18 -25.65 -6.24
N TRP A 444 22.62 -26.25 -7.29
CA TRP A 444 21.21 -26.11 -7.64
C TRP A 444 20.45 -27.41 -7.38
N GLU A 445 19.49 -27.38 -6.47
CA GLU A 445 18.53 -28.47 -6.18
C GLU A 445 17.13 -28.08 -6.67
N THR A 446 16.98 -28.09 -8.00
CA THR A 446 15.81 -27.56 -8.71
C THR A 446 14.88 -28.66 -9.24
N HIS A 447 15.30 -29.93 -9.13
CA HIS A 447 14.57 -31.13 -9.53
C HIS A 447 13.97 -31.07 -10.95
N TRP A 448 12.67 -30.81 -11.08
CA TRP A 448 11.94 -30.77 -12.35
C TRP A 448 11.76 -29.37 -12.92
N LEU A 449 12.20 -28.31 -12.24
CA LEU A 449 11.94 -26.92 -12.65
C LEU A 449 12.53 -26.59 -14.03
N PHE A 450 13.83 -26.82 -14.24
CA PHE A 450 14.47 -26.59 -15.54
C PHE A 450 14.22 -27.71 -16.56
N LYS A 451 13.51 -28.76 -16.15
CA LYS A 451 13.08 -29.90 -16.99
C LYS A 451 11.57 -29.95 -17.14
N TYR A 452 10.87 -28.83 -16.88
CA TYR A 452 9.42 -28.83 -16.75
C TYR A 452 8.69 -29.16 -18.07
N GLU A 453 9.23 -28.73 -19.20
CA GLU A 453 8.72 -29.08 -20.54
C GLU A 453 8.73 -30.60 -20.75
N THR A 454 9.85 -31.27 -20.44
CA THR A 454 9.95 -32.74 -20.52
C THR A 454 8.96 -33.43 -19.61
N LEU A 455 8.72 -32.87 -18.40
CA LEU A 455 7.75 -33.42 -17.45
C LEU A 455 6.33 -33.38 -18.01
N ILE A 456 5.93 -32.26 -18.63
CA ILE A 456 4.61 -32.13 -19.25
C ILE A 456 4.49 -33.12 -20.42
N GLU A 457 5.48 -33.16 -21.30
CA GLU A 457 5.47 -34.09 -22.45
C GLU A 457 5.36 -35.56 -22.02
N GLU A 458 6.16 -35.98 -21.04
CA GLU A 458 6.10 -37.34 -20.49
C GLU A 458 4.72 -37.65 -19.91
N THR A 459 4.12 -36.67 -19.22
CA THR A 459 2.81 -36.83 -18.58
C THR A 459 1.71 -36.91 -19.63
N GLN A 460 1.74 -36.04 -20.64
CA GLN A 460 0.84 -36.09 -21.80
C GLN A 460 0.96 -37.42 -22.55
N LYS A 461 2.19 -37.91 -22.81
CA LYS A 461 2.42 -39.21 -23.47
C LYS A 461 1.83 -40.38 -22.65
N LYS A 462 1.95 -40.34 -21.32
CA LYS A 462 1.44 -41.38 -20.41
C LYS A 462 -0.07 -41.37 -20.23
N GLN A 463 -0.66 -40.19 -20.02
CA GLN A 463 -2.08 -40.04 -19.66
C GLN A 463 -2.98 -39.72 -20.85
N LYS A 464 -2.40 -39.37 -22.02
CA LYS A 464 -3.09 -39.03 -23.27
C LYS A 464 -4.24 -38.04 -23.00
N ALA A 465 -5.46 -38.40 -23.40
CA ALA A 465 -6.65 -37.54 -23.30
C ALA A 465 -7.14 -37.27 -21.86
N LYS A 466 -6.60 -37.96 -20.83
CA LYS A 466 -7.00 -37.73 -19.44
C LYS A 466 -6.26 -36.57 -18.78
N TYR A 467 -5.10 -36.20 -19.29
CA TYR A 467 -4.31 -35.11 -18.73
C TYR A 467 -4.86 -33.77 -19.21
N ARG A 468 -5.04 -32.85 -18.25
CA ARG A 468 -5.35 -31.44 -18.51
C ARG A 468 -4.30 -30.61 -17.81
N GLU A 469 -3.76 -29.64 -18.53
CA GLU A 469 -2.82 -28.68 -17.99
C GLU A 469 -3.51 -27.81 -16.94
N ASN A 470 -2.77 -27.49 -15.88
CA ASN A 470 -3.29 -26.62 -14.85
C ASN A 470 -3.19 -25.17 -15.31
N THR A 471 -4.33 -24.48 -15.35
CA THR A 471 -4.45 -23.07 -15.74
C THR A 471 -4.89 -22.18 -14.57
N SER A 472 -4.83 -22.70 -13.34
CA SER A 472 -5.18 -21.94 -12.14
C SER A 472 -4.36 -20.67 -12.00
N THR A 473 -5.02 -19.57 -11.64
CA THR A 473 -4.42 -18.27 -11.34
C THR A 473 -4.22 -18.06 -9.84
N ALA A 474 -4.53 -19.07 -9.02
CA ALA A 474 -4.35 -18.99 -7.58
C ALA A 474 -2.87 -18.81 -7.21
N LYS A 475 -2.62 -18.07 -6.12
CA LYS A 475 -1.28 -17.73 -5.62
C LYS A 475 -0.31 -18.93 -5.54
N THR A 476 -0.78 -20.10 -5.10
CA THR A 476 0.04 -21.31 -4.99
C THR A 476 0.41 -21.95 -6.34
N ALA A 477 -0.35 -21.67 -7.39
CA ALA A 477 -0.11 -22.17 -8.75
C ALA A 477 0.78 -21.23 -9.59
N THR A 478 0.92 -19.96 -9.17
CA THR A 478 1.68 -18.92 -9.87
C THR A 478 2.96 -18.49 -9.13
N GLU A 479 3.23 -19.09 -7.96
CA GLU A 479 4.44 -18.88 -7.16
C GLU A 479 5.40 -20.06 -7.22
N ILE A 480 6.70 -19.74 -7.23
CA ILE A 480 7.78 -20.71 -6.98
C ILE A 480 8.62 -20.19 -5.82
N ARG A 481 8.79 -21.02 -4.78
CA ARG A 481 9.58 -20.67 -3.61
C ARG A 481 10.93 -21.36 -3.64
N PHE A 482 11.96 -20.60 -3.32
CA PHE A 482 13.35 -20.99 -3.24
C PHE A 482 13.89 -20.72 -1.84
N TYR A 483 14.77 -21.58 -1.39
CA TYR A 483 15.59 -21.40 -0.20
C TYR A 483 17.02 -21.21 -0.68
N VAL A 484 17.60 -20.07 -0.31
CA VAL A 484 18.97 -19.72 -0.68
C VAL A 484 19.80 -19.79 0.59
N GLU A 485 20.77 -20.69 0.59
CA GLU A 485 21.67 -20.97 1.70
C GLU A 485 23.09 -20.55 1.34
N MET A 486 23.75 -19.89 2.28
CA MET A 486 25.17 -19.57 2.21
C MET A 486 25.94 -20.56 3.08
N ARG A 487 26.97 -21.19 2.51
CA ARG A 487 27.75 -22.25 3.17
C ARG A 487 29.24 -21.95 3.19
N ASP A 488 29.89 -22.38 4.28
CA ASP A 488 31.33 -22.23 4.48
C ASP A 488 32.13 -23.30 3.70
N ALA A 489 33.47 -23.26 3.83
CA ALA A 489 34.36 -24.25 3.24
C ALA A 489 34.15 -25.70 3.74
N ALA A 490 33.56 -25.89 4.92
CA ALA A 490 33.21 -27.17 5.53
C ALA A 490 31.75 -27.59 5.25
N GLN A 491 31.03 -26.86 4.39
CA GLN A 491 29.60 -27.04 4.08
C GLN A 491 28.63 -26.75 5.23
N SER A 492 29.09 -26.08 6.29
CA SER A 492 28.26 -25.59 7.40
C SER A 492 27.42 -24.40 6.93
N LEU A 493 26.20 -24.29 7.43
CA LEU A 493 25.29 -23.19 7.11
C LEU A 493 25.73 -21.90 7.82
N ILE A 494 25.88 -20.81 7.05
CA ILE A 494 26.20 -19.48 7.57
C ILE A 494 24.91 -18.64 7.68
N ALA A 495 24.18 -18.53 6.57
CA ALA A 495 22.98 -17.73 6.47
C ALA A 495 21.97 -18.39 5.52
N LYS A 496 20.68 -18.14 5.74
CA LYS A 496 19.59 -18.71 4.95
C LYS A 496 18.48 -17.69 4.77
N THR A 497 17.97 -17.58 3.54
CA THR A 497 16.85 -16.69 3.19
C THR A 497 15.86 -17.40 2.27
N GLN A 498 14.63 -16.90 2.24
CA GLN A 498 13.57 -17.39 1.37
C GLN A 498 13.30 -16.37 0.25
N LEU A 499 13.29 -16.86 -0.99
CA LEU A 499 12.94 -16.11 -2.18
C LEU A 499 11.65 -16.68 -2.79
N VAL A 500 10.68 -15.81 -3.07
CA VAL A 500 9.40 -16.17 -3.67
C VAL A 500 9.28 -15.46 -5.00
N TRP A 501 9.37 -16.22 -6.08
CA TRP A 501 9.12 -15.73 -7.43
C TRP A 501 7.64 -15.82 -7.76
N ARG A 502 7.06 -14.71 -8.22
CA ARG A 502 5.65 -14.58 -8.63
C ARG A 502 5.56 -14.27 -10.11
N CYS A 503 4.69 -15.01 -10.79
CA CYS A 503 4.40 -14.77 -12.19
C CYS A 503 2.96 -14.31 -12.40
N ASN A 504 2.76 -13.33 -13.28
CA ASN A 504 1.43 -12.99 -13.77
C ASN A 504 1.09 -13.88 -15.00
N PRO A 505 0.12 -14.80 -14.90
CA PRO A 505 -0.24 -15.70 -16.00
C PRO A 505 -0.91 -14.97 -17.18
N ASN A 506 -1.35 -13.71 -17.01
CA ASN A 506 -1.92 -12.90 -18.10
C ASN A 506 -0.86 -12.06 -18.82
N ALA A 507 0.41 -12.11 -18.42
CA ALA A 507 1.48 -11.37 -19.05
C ALA A 507 1.91 -11.99 -20.39
N ILE A 508 2.40 -11.16 -21.31
CA ILE A 508 2.79 -11.55 -22.68
C ILE A 508 3.82 -12.68 -22.74
N GLY A 509 4.66 -12.84 -21.71
CA GLY A 509 5.72 -13.85 -21.70
C GLY A 509 5.26 -15.30 -21.67
N MET A 510 3.99 -15.59 -21.35
CA MET A 510 3.52 -16.97 -21.18
C MET A 510 3.59 -17.80 -22.48
N GLU A 511 3.51 -17.16 -23.64
CA GLU A 511 3.63 -17.82 -24.96
C GLU A 511 5.08 -17.95 -25.47
N LEU A 512 6.08 -17.54 -24.68
CA LEU A 512 7.49 -17.54 -25.10
C LEU A 512 7.98 -18.91 -25.57
N ALA A 513 7.70 -19.96 -24.79
CA ALA A 513 8.13 -21.33 -25.10
C ALA A 513 7.53 -21.81 -26.43
N ASN A 514 6.24 -21.59 -26.61
CA ASN A 514 5.52 -21.97 -27.82
C ASN A 514 5.98 -21.15 -29.04
N ASP A 515 6.27 -19.86 -28.87
CA ASP A 515 6.80 -18.99 -29.95
C ASP A 515 8.17 -19.48 -30.42
N PHE A 516 9.05 -19.90 -29.50
CA PHE A 516 10.32 -20.53 -29.85
C PHE A 516 10.14 -21.86 -30.58
N GLU A 517 9.23 -22.73 -30.12
CA GLU A 517 8.93 -24.00 -30.78
C GLU A 517 8.45 -23.77 -32.24
N ARG A 518 7.56 -22.79 -32.45
CA ARG A 518 7.07 -22.39 -33.77
C ARG A 518 8.22 -21.93 -34.67
N MET A 519 9.10 -21.06 -34.18
CA MET A 519 10.27 -20.58 -34.94
C MET A 519 11.25 -21.69 -35.32
N LEU A 520 11.45 -22.67 -34.44
CA LEU A 520 12.33 -23.81 -34.71
C LEU A 520 11.75 -24.79 -35.72
N LYS A 521 10.44 -24.99 -35.67
CA LYS A 521 9.72 -25.90 -36.56
C LYS A 521 9.62 -25.34 -37.98
N ASP A 522 9.25 -24.06 -38.12
CA ASP A 522 8.95 -23.45 -39.41
C ASP A 522 10.11 -22.59 -39.93
N SER A 523 10.36 -21.43 -39.32
CA SER A 523 11.50 -20.55 -39.63
C SER A 523 11.69 -19.45 -38.58
N PRO A 524 12.91 -19.18 -38.09
CA PRO A 524 13.17 -18.09 -37.15
C PRO A 524 13.18 -16.70 -37.83
N PHE A 525 13.07 -16.65 -39.16
CA PHE A 525 13.16 -15.42 -39.96
C PHE A 525 11.80 -14.84 -40.37
N GLN A 526 10.72 -15.36 -39.78
CA GLN A 526 9.37 -14.91 -40.10
C GLN A 526 9.09 -13.52 -39.52
N LEU A 527 8.60 -12.61 -40.37
CA LEU A 527 8.12 -11.30 -39.95
C LEU A 527 6.69 -11.40 -39.43
N SER A 528 6.48 -11.02 -38.17
CA SER A 528 5.17 -11.01 -37.53
C SER A 528 4.57 -9.60 -37.38
N GLN A 529 3.26 -9.58 -37.15
CA GLN A 529 2.47 -8.40 -36.83
C GLN A 529 1.27 -8.78 -35.96
N VAL A 530 0.83 -7.85 -35.10
CA VAL A 530 -0.29 -8.04 -34.17
C VAL A 530 -1.20 -6.82 -34.22
N SER A 531 -2.51 -7.01 -34.02
CA SER A 531 -3.49 -5.91 -33.97
C SER A 531 -3.93 -5.63 -32.54
N ARG A 532 -4.28 -4.36 -32.26
CA ARG A 532 -4.94 -3.97 -31.01
C ARG A 532 -6.35 -4.56 -30.92
N GLU A 533 -6.74 -4.98 -29.73
CA GLU A 533 -8.11 -5.42 -29.43
C GLU A 533 -9.07 -4.21 -29.36
N LEU A 534 -10.37 -4.46 -29.52
CA LEU A 534 -11.42 -3.44 -29.49
C LEU A 534 -12.16 -3.45 -28.14
N VAL A 535 -12.32 -2.29 -27.52
CA VAL A 535 -12.94 -2.14 -26.18
C VAL A 535 -14.45 -2.39 -26.20
N SER A 536 -15.14 -2.19 -27.33
CA SER A 536 -16.60 -2.40 -27.42
C SER A 536 -17.13 -2.60 -28.85
N LYS A 537 -18.42 -2.94 -28.96
CA LYS A 537 -19.17 -3.01 -30.24
C LYS A 537 -19.12 -1.70 -31.05
N LYS A 538 -18.79 -0.57 -30.41
CA LYS A 538 -18.62 0.75 -31.08
C LYS A 538 -17.22 0.93 -31.70
N GLY A 539 -16.30 -0.03 -31.56
CA GLY A 539 -15.04 -0.08 -32.30
C GLY A 539 -13.92 0.85 -31.78
N ARG A 540 -13.96 1.29 -30.51
CA ARG A 540 -12.84 2.04 -29.91
C ARG A 540 -11.65 1.10 -29.66
N LEU A 541 -10.44 1.56 -30.00
CA LEU A 541 -9.19 0.79 -29.82
C LEU A 541 -8.79 0.74 -28.34
N GLN A 542 -8.40 -0.43 -27.84
CA GLN A 542 -7.89 -0.61 -26.49
C GLN A 542 -6.44 -0.11 -26.39
N GLY A 543 -6.07 0.43 -25.23
CA GLY A 543 -4.67 0.71 -24.89
C GLY A 543 -3.89 -0.59 -24.74
N ILE A 544 -2.62 -0.60 -25.11
CA ILE A 544 -1.76 -1.79 -25.06
C ILE A 544 -1.25 -1.96 -23.63
N SER A 545 -1.13 -3.21 -23.17
CA SER A 545 -0.53 -3.55 -21.88
C SER A 545 0.24 -4.86 -22.03
N LEU A 546 1.53 -4.88 -21.71
CA LEU A 546 2.30 -6.13 -21.76
C LEU A 546 1.98 -7.07 -20.59
N SER A 547 1.45 -6.52 -19.49
CA SER A 547 0.97 -7.29 -18.34
C SER A 547 -0.41 -7.93 -18.55
N ASP A 548 -1.11 -7.59 -19.63
CA ASP A 548 -2.43 -8.11 -19.98
C ASP A 548 -2.56 -8.39 -21.49
N VAL A 549 -2.42 -9.67 -21.85
CA VAL A 549 -2.59 -10.16 -23.22
C VAL A 549 -3.99 -9.94 -23.78
N GLY A 550 -5.00 -9.65 -22.94
CA GLY A 550 -6.34 -9.28 -23.36
C GLY A 550 -6.40 -8.00 -24.21
N THR A 551 -5.36 -7.18 -24.17
CA THR A 551 -5.25 -5.93 -24.96
C THR A 551 -4.85 -6.16 -26.43
N LEU A 552 -4.41 -7.38 -26.77
CA LEU A 552 -3.91 -7.75 -28.09
C LEU A 552 -4.79 -8.84 -28.72
N MET A 553 -5.00 -8.73 -30.04
CA MET A 553 -5.59 -9.82 -30.80
C MET A 553 -4.60 -10.99 -30.91
N ALA A 554 -5.11 -12.23 -30.87
CA ALA A 554 -4.27 -13.41 -31.04
C ALA A 554 -3.59 -13.43 -32.42
N ALA A 555 -2.26 -13.50 -32.46
CA ALA A 555 -1.49 -13.64 -33.71
C ALA A 555 -1.58 -15.06 -34.27
N TYR A 556 -1.79 -16.05 -33.38
CA TYR A 556 -1.89 -17.46 -33.72
C TYR A 556 -3.15 -18.06 -33.09
N ARG A 557 -4.09 -18.50 -33.93
CA ARG A 557 -5.35 -19.15 -33.50
C ARG A 557 -6.09 -18.34 -32.42
N GLN A 558 -6.20 -18.88 -31.22
CA GLN A 558 -6.87 -18.28 -30.06
C GLN A 558 -5.86 -17.89 -28.96
N ASP A 559 -4.56 -18.08 -29.21
CA ASP A 559 -3.49 -17.92 -28.23
C ASP A 559 -3.14 -16.43 -28.14
N ARG A 560 -3.81 -15.75 -27.20
CA ARG A 560 -3.56 -14.34 -26.88
C ARG A 560 -2.22 -14.23 -26.17
N GLY A 561 -1.32 -13.40 -26.72
CA GLY A 561 0.05 -13.23 -26.21
C GLY A 561 1.13 -13.78 -27.13
N SER A 562 0.81 -14.72 -28.01
CA SER A 562 1.76 -15.17 -29.05
C SER A 562 2.01 -14.05 -30.04
N LEU A 563 3.29 -13.84 -30.38
CA LEU A 563 3.70 -12.89 -31.41
C LEU A 563 4.17 -13.58 -32.68
N VAL A 564 4.29 -14.92 -32.72
CA VAL A 564 4.65 -15.67 -33.92
C VAL A 564 3.39 -16.14 -34.65
N SER A 565 3.06 -15.46 -35.75
CA SER A 565 1.90 -15.81 -36.59
C SER A 565 2.09 -17.15 -37.32
N LYS A 566 1.01 -17.70 -37.89
CA LYS A 566 1.09 -18.90 -38.72
C LYS A 566 2.08 -18.69 -39.88
N TYR A 567 2.98 -19.64 -40.10
CA TYR A 567 4.01 -19.53 -41.11
C TYR A 567 3.48 -19.18 -42.50
N ASP A 568 4.04 -18.10 -43.05
CA ASP A 568 3.87 -17.67 -44.44
C ASP A 568 5.23 -17.42 -45.08
N ARG A 569 5.52 -18.17 -46.14
CA ARG A 569 6.77 -18.07 -46.92
C ARG A 569 7.02 -16.65 -47.46
N LYS A 570 5.98 -15.84 -47.71
CA LYS A 570 6.15 -14.45 -48.17
C LYS A 570 6.67 -13.51 -47.08
N SER A 571 6.43 -13.86 -45.82
CA SER A 571 6.88 -13.12 -44.66
C SER A 571 8.24 -13.58 -44.13
N ASP A 572 8.83 -14.64 -44.70
CA ASP A 572 10.13 -15.16 -44.33
C ASP A 572 11.27 -14.34 -44.98
N LEU A 573 12.09 -13.69 -44.16
CA LEU A 573 13.22 -12.88 -44.63
C LEU A 573 14.24 -13.68 -45.43
N ASP A 574 14.53 -14.92 -45.03
CA ASP A 574 15.52 -15.79 -45.69
C ASP A 574 15.07 -16.16 -47.11
N LYS A 575 13.75 -16.22 -47.35
CA LYS A 575 13.19 -16.48 -48.69
C LYS A 575 12.99 -15.22 -49.50
N MET A 576 12.70 -14.09 -48.86
CA MET A 576 12.43 -12.81 -49.53
C MET A 576 13.70 -12.08 -49.99
N LEU A 577 14.73 -11.99 -49.13
CA LEU A 577 15.90 -11.13 -49.37
C LEU A 577 16.68 -11.49 -50.66
N PRO A 578 16.94 -12.77 -51.00
CA PRO A 578 17.68 -13.11 -52.22
C PRO A 578 17.00 -12.62 -53.50
N ALA A 579 15.67 -12.63 -53.55
CA ALA A 579 14.92 -12.13 -54.70
C ALA A 579 15.03 -10.59 -54.79
N LYS A 580 14.94 -9.89 -53.66
CA LYS A 580 15.07 -8.44 -53.60
C LYS A 580 16.47 -7.95 -53.96
N PHE A 581 17.53 -8.66 -53.55
CA PHE A 581 18.90 -8.31 -53.95
C PHE A 581 19.08 -8.43 -55.47
N LYS A 582 18.61 -9.53 -56.08
CA LYS A 582 18.66 -9.70 -57.54
C LYS A 582 17.92 -8.60 -58.28
N GLN A 583 16.75 -8.21 -57.79
CA GLN A 583 15.97 -7.12 -58.37
C GLN A 583 16.71 -5.78 -58.23
N ALA A 584 17.24 -5.46 -57.06
CA ALA A 584 17.99 -4.22 -56.83
C ALA A 584 19.25 -4.11 -57.72
N VAL A 585 19.93 -5.23 -57.98
CA VAL A 585 21.07 -5.27 -58.92
C VAL A 585 20.60 -5.08 -60.37
N ALA A 586 19.51 -5.73 -60.77
CA ALA A 586 18.95 -5.60 -62.13
C ALA A 586 18.50 -4.16 -62.43
N GLU A 587 17.96 -3.47 -61.42
CA GLU A 587 17.52 -2.07 -61.50
C GLU A 587 18.66 -1.06 -61.30
N GLY A 588 19.91 -1.52 -61.11
CA GLY A 588 21.08 -0.66 -60.89
C GLY A 588 21.08 0.07 -59.53
N ARG A 589 20.19 -0.30 -58.60
CA ARG A 589 20.10 0.27 -57.25
C ARG A 589 21.17 -0.27 -56.30
N LEU A 590 21.79 -1.40 -56.64
CA LEU A 590 22.82 -2.07 -55.84
C LEU A 590 23.93 -2.59 -56.76
N SER A 591 25.20 -2.39 -56.39
CA SER A 591 26.33 -2.97 -57.13
C SER A 591 26.41 -4.49 -56.93
N LYS A 592 26.98 -5.21 -57.89
CA LYS A 592 27.20 -6.66 -57.76
C LYS A 592 28.08 -7.00 -56.56
N GLU A 593 29.17 -6.26 -56.38
CA GLU A 593 30.07 -6.37 -55.22
C GLU A 593 29.32 -6.16 -53.90
N GLY A 594 28.46 -5.14 -53.83
CA GLY A 594 27.65 -4.89 -52.65
C GLY A 594 26.63 -5.99 -52.38
N SER A 595 25.99 -6.52 -53.42
CA SER A 595 25.07 -7.66 -53.31
C SER A 595 25.77 -8.91 -52.79
N ASP A 596 26.96 -9.23 -53.28
CA ASP A 596 27.73 -10.40 -52.86
C ASP A 596 28.23 -10.26 -51.41
N ALA A 597 28.67 -9.06 -51.03
CA ALA A 597 29.08 -8.75 -49.65
C ALA A 597 27.91 -8.89 -48.67
N ILE A 598 26.74 -8.33 -48.99
CA ILE A 598 25.54 -8.43 -48.15
C ILE A 598 25.06 -9.89 -48.07
N THR A 599 25.11 -10.63 -49.18
CA THR A 599 24.68 -12.04 -49.20
C THR A 599 25.56 -12.90 -48.29
N THR A 600 26.87 -12.67 -48.31
CA THR A 600 27.82 -13.34 -47.41
C THR A 600 27.53 -12.99 -45.94
N ALA A 601 27.38 -11.70 -45.63
CA ALA A 601 27.06 -11.24 -44.27
C ALA A 601 25.72 -11.78 -43.76
N TRP A 602 24.68 -11.81 -44.61
CA TRP A 602 23.39 -12.40 -44.30
C TRP A 602 23.50 -13.88 -44.00
N LYS A 603 24.26 -14.63 -44.81
CA LYS A 603 24.46 -16.06 -44.59
C LYS A 603 25.09 -16.34 -43.22
N THR A 604 26.19 -15.65 -42.89
CA THR A 604 26.84 -15.77 -41.58
C THR A 604 25.89 -15.45 -40.44
N PHE A 605 25.16 -14.33 -40.51
CA PHE A 605 24.16 -13.97 -39.52
C PHE A 605 23.03 -15.01 -39.41
N SER A 606 22.53 -15.51 -40.54
CA SER A 606 21.41 -16.46 -40.55
C SER A 606 21.78 -17.81 -39.92
N GLU A 607 23.03 -18.26 -40.10
CA GLU A 607 23.54 -19.50 -39.52
C GLU A 607 23.71 -19.37 -38.00
N THR A 608 24.35 -18.29 -37.53
CA THR A 608 24.55 -18.03 -36.10
C THR A 608 23.25 -17.73 -35.38
N TYR A 609 22.34 -16.95 -35.98
CA TYR A 609 21.03 -16.67 -35.40
C TYR A 609 20.18 -17.93 -35.25
N ARG A 610 20.17 -18.83 -36.24
CA ARG A 610 19.47 -20.12 -36.12
C ARG A 610 20.06 -20.98 -35.00
N ALA A 611 21.40 -21.02 -34.89
CA ALA A 611 22.07 -21.73 -33.81
C ALA A 611 21.76 -21.12 -32.43
N ALA A 612 21.66 -19.80 -32.34
CA ALA A 612 21.29 -19.07 -31.14
C ALA A 612 19.87 -19.42 -30.67
N ILE A 613 18.89 -19.38 -31.57
CA ILE A 613 17.49 -19.76 -31.29
C ILE A 613 17.40 -21.22 -30.83
N ALA A 614 18.08 -22.14 -31.53
CA ALA A 614 18.09 -23.55 -31.16
C ALA A 614 18.75 -23.81 -29.80
N GLY A 615 19.89 -23.17 -29.54
CA GLY A 615 20.58 -23.35 -28.27
C GLY A 615 19.91 -22.65 -27.08
N PHE A 616 19.10 -21.60 -27.31
CA PHE A 616 18.27 -21.00 -26.27
C PHE A 616 17.21 -21.99 -25.75
N THR A 617 16.65 -22.82 -26.63
CA THR A 617 15.70 -23.87 -26.25
C THR A 617 16.34 -25.19 -25.87
N SER A 618 17.62 -25.42 -26.19
CA SER A 618 18.29 -26.70 -25.93
C SER A 618 18.36 -26.98 -24.43
N GLU A 619 18.17 -28.24 -24.04
CA GLU A 619 18.45 -28.69 -22.68
C GLU A 619 19.91 -28.41 -22.31
N GLY A 620 20.15 -27.90 -21.10
CA GLY A 620 21.47 -27.65 -20.54
C GLY A 620 22.12 -26.31 -20.87
N GLN A 621 21.95 -25.77 -22.09
CA GLN A 621 22.60 -24.52 -22.49
C GLN A 621 21.76 -23.28 -22.16
N GLY A 622 20.56 -23.15 -22.73
CA GLY A 622 19.68 -21.99 -22.53
C GLY A 622 20.38 -20.64 -22.68
N ILE A 623 20.26 -19.78 -21.67
CA ILE A 623 20.88 -18.44 -21.63
C ILE A 623 22.41 -18.46 -21.57
N ALA A 624 23.02 -19.61 -21.25
CA ALA A 624 24.47 -19.79 -21.19
C ALA A 624 25.11 -19.97 -22.57
N ASN A 625 24.32 -20.21 -23.62
CA ASN A 625 24.83 -20.41 -24.97
C ASN A 625 25.60 -19.16 -25.45
N SER A 626 26.81 -19.36 -26.00
CA SER A 626 27.65 -18.30 -26.56
C SER A 626 27.11 -17.75 -27.88
N GLU A 627 26.36 -18.55 -28.65
CA GLU A 627 25.78 -18.13 -29.93
C GLU A 627 24.81 -16.96 -29.77
N LEU A 628 24.22 -16.76 -28.59
CA LEU A 628 23.39 -15.59 -28.27
C LEU A 628 24.16 -14.26 -28.44
N LEU A 629 25.48 -14.28 -28.19
CA LEU A 629 26.37 -13.15 -28.38
C LEU A 629 26.94 -13.11 -29.80
N HIS A 630 27.42 -14.24 -30.34
CA HIS A 630 28.01 -14.30 -31.68
C HIS A 630 27.03 -13.88 -32.79
N GLN A 631 25.74 -14.23 -32.66
CA GLN A 631 24.74 -13.77 -33.63
C GLN A 631 24.57 -12.25 -33.64
N CYS A 632 24.80 -11.58 -32.51
CA CYS A 632 24.71 -10.13 -32.40
C CYS A 632 25.89 -9.44 -33.11
N GLU A 633 27.10 -9.98 -32.97
CA GLU A 633 28.28 -9.51 -33.72
C GLU A 633 28.09 -9.70 -35.23
N ALA A 634 27.51 -10.84 -35.64
CA ALA A 634 27.17 -11.09 -37.04
C ALA A 634 26.07 -10.14 -37.54
N TYR A 635 25.09 -9.81 -36.69
CA TYR A 635 24.05 -8.82 -37.00
C TYR A 635 24.63 -7.42 -37.18
N GLU A 636 25.58 -7.01 -36.32
CA GLU A 636 26.31 -5.75 -36.45
C GLU A 636 27.07 -5.68 -37.78
N ALA A 637 27.80 -6.74 -38.12
CA ALA A 637 28.52 -6.83 -39.40
C ALA A 637 27.58 -6.73 -40.60
N LEU A 638 26.40 -7.38 -40.55
CA LEU A 638 25.35 -7.25 -41.56
C LEU A 638 24.86 -5.81 -41.69
N LEU A 639 24.49 -5.17 -40.56
CA LEU A 639 23.99 -3.79 -40.57
C LEU A 639 25.02 -2.80 -41.10
N LYS A 640 26.30 -2.92 -40.72
CA LYS A 640 27.41 -2.11 -41.25
C LYS A 640 27.60 -2.31 -42.76
N THR A 641 27.48 -3.54 -43.24
CA THR A 641 27.59 -3.87 -44.67
C THR A 641 26.43 -3.26 -45.45
N VAL A 642 25.20 -3.42 -44.96
CA VAL A 642 24.01 -2.80 -45.55
C VAL A 642 24.14 -1.27 -45.57
N LEU A 643 24.59 -0.65 -44.47
CA LEU A 643 24.82 0.81 -44.38
C LEU A 643 25.78 1.34 -45.44
N THR A 644 26.80 0.54 -45.78
CA THR A 644 27.85 0.93 -46.71
C THR A 644 27.37 0.87 -48.17
N TYR A 645 26.74 -0.24 -48.55
CA TYR A 645 26.42 -0.53 -49.96
C TYR A 645 25.00 -0.15 -50.37
N VAL A 646 24.05 -0.08 -49.44
CA VAL A 646 22.63 0.08 -49.75
C VAL A 646 22.22 1.55 -49.55
N LYS A 647 22.19 2.35 -50.62
CA LYS A 647 21.78 3.76 -50.57
C LYS A 647 20.44 3.99 -51.31
N GLY A 648 19.71 5.05 -50.94
CA GLY A 648 18.47 5.45 -51.60
C GLY A 648 17.18 4.93 -50.93
N ASP A 649 16.07 5.63 -51.16
CA ASP A 649 14.83 5.43 -50.40
C ASP A 649 14.10 4.12 -50.72
N LEU A 650 14.07 3.71 -51.99
CA LEU A 650 13.51 2.41 -52.38
C LEU A 650 14.26 1.25 -51.70
N ASN A 651 15.58 1.37 -51.60
CA ASN A 651 16.40 0.38 -50.92
C ASN A 651 16.18 0.39 -49.39
N ARG A 652 15.87 1.55 -48.79
CA ARG A 652 15.47 1.62 -47.37
C ARG A 652 14.19 0.83 -47.10
N ILE A 653 13.19 0.96 -47.97
CA ILE A 653 11.92 0.22 -47.86
C ILE A 653 12.14 -1.26 -48.18
N ASP A 654 12.89 -1.57 -49.23
CA ASP A 654 13.02 -2.94 -49.73
C ASP A 654 13.95 -3.82 -48.89
N LEU A 655 15.02 -3.25 -48.33
CA LEU A 655 16.11 -4.01 -47.71
C LEU A 655 16.28 -3.67 -46.22
N TYR A 656 16.37 -2.39 -45.84
CA TYR A 656 16.56 -2.02 -44.43
C TYR A 656 15.36 -2.38 -43.58
N GLN A 657 14.17 -1.99 -44.02
CA GLN A 657 12.95 -2.18 -43.24
C GLN A 657 12.74 -3.67 -42.88
N PRO A 658 12.83 -4.64 -43.82
CA PRO A 658 12.71 -6.05 -43.46
C PRO A 658 13.79 -6.53 -42.47
N ILE A 659 15.06 -6.15 -42.66
CA ILE A 659 16.16 -6.59 -41.79
C ILE A 659 16.01 -6.04 -40.36
N LEU A 660 15.59 -4.78 -40.21
CA LEU A 660 15.34 -4.15 -38.91
C LEU A 660 14.05 -4.64 -38.24
N ARG A 661 13.15 -5.29 -39.00
CA ARG A 661 11.91 -5.87 -38.46
C ARG A 661 12.08 -7.25 -37.82
N LEU A 662 13.24 -7.88 -37.97
CA LEU A 662 13.47 -9.20 -37.35
C LEU A 662 13.40 -9.08 -35.82
N GLY A 663 12.40 -9.74 -35.20
CA GLY A 663 12.12 -9.63 -33.77
C GLY A 663 11.52 -8.28 -33.32
N CYS A 664 11.15 -7.39 -34.26
CA CYS A 664 10.41 -6.16 -34.01
C CYS A 664 9.00 -6.29 -34.62
N ILE A 665 8.03 -6.56 -33.75
CA ILE A 665 6.66 -6.91 -34.11
C ILE A 665 5.85 -5.65 -34.24
N ARG A 666 5.32 -5.40 -35.45
CA ARG A 666 4.51 -4.21 -35.71
C ARG A 666 3.14 -4.36 -35.08
N ILE A 667 2.68 -3.30 -34.41
CA ILE A 667 1.29 -3.19 -33.97
C ILE A 667 0.46 -2.49 -35.05
N GLU A 668 -0.55 -3.17 -35.54
CA GLU A 668 -1.53 -2.65 -36.49
C GLU A 668 -2.73 -2.01 -35.76
N ARG A 669 -3.40 -1.08 -36.48
CA ARG A 669 -4.51 -0.24 -36.02
C ARG A 669 -4.10 0.81 -34.98
N GLY A 670 -4.24 2.09 -35.34
CA GLY A 670 -3.88 3.23 -34.50
C GLY A 670 -2.51 3.81 -34.83
N LYS A 671 -1.93 4.54 -33.86
CA LYS A 671 -0.60 5.15 -34.00
C LYS A 671 0.50 4.10 -34.11
N PRO A 672 1.62 4.41 -34.79
CA PRO A 672 2.76 3.51 -34.88
C PRO A 672 3.27 3.09 -33.51
N ALA A 673 3.26 1.78 -33.29
CA ALA A 673 3.81 1.13 -32.11
C ALA A 673 4.38 -0.22 -32.53
N ALA A 674 5.32 -0.73 -31.75
CA ALA A 674 5.93 -2.03 -31.97
C ALA A 674 6.22 -2.72 -30.64
N ILE A 675 6.37 -4.04 -30.69
CA ILE A 675 6.85 -4.84 -29.57
C ILE A 675 8.18 -5.43 -29.98
N ILE A 676 9.24 -5.19 -29.20
CA ILE A 676 10.47 -5.94 -29.31
C ILE A 676 10.30 -7.24 -28.54
N ALA A 677 10.47 -8.37 -29.22
CA ALA A 677 10.38 -9.69 -28.59
C ALA A 677 11.74 -10.17 -28.05
N PRO A 678 11.75 -11.15 -27.13
CA PRO A 678 12.96 -11.75 -26.59
C PRO A 678 13.93 -12.32 -27.65
N TRP A 679 13.40 -12.77 -28.79
CA TRP A 679 14.21 -13.31 -29.90
C TRP A 679 14.75 -12.26 -30.87
N HIS A 680 14.54 -10.97 -30.61
CA HIS A 680 15.23 -9.92 -31.36
C HIS A 680 16.76 -10.07 -31.21
N PRO A 681 17.58 -9.91 -32.27
CA PRO A 681 19.03 -10.12 -32.21
C PRO A 681 19.72 -9.39 -31.04
N LEU A 682 19.45 -8.10 -30.86
CA LEU A 682 20.03 -7.33 -29.73
C LEU A 682 19.47 -7.77 -28.37
N ARG A 683 18.23 -8.26 -28.31
CA ARG A 683 17.57 -8.67 -27.06
C ARG A 683 18.12 -10.01 -26.57
N LEU A 684 18.32 -10.97 -27.46
CA LEU A 684 18.99 -12.24 -27.15
C LEU A 684 20.38 -12.01 -26.51
N ALA A 685 21.16 -11.10 -27.09
CA ALA A 685 22.45 -10.72 -26.53
C ALA A 685 22.30 -10.06 -25.16
N SER A 686 21.35 -9.13 -24.98
CA SER A 686 21.15 -8.48 -23.68
C SER A 686 20.76 -9.46 -22.57
N ILE A 687 19.88 -10.44 -22.85
CA ILE A 687 19.50 -11.49 -21.90
C ILE A 687 20.73 -12.30 -21.48
N ALA A 688 21.57 -12.67 -22.45
CA ALA A 688 22.80 -13.41 -22.25
C ALA A 688 23.86 -12.61 -21.46
N ILE A 689 23.96 -11.30 -21.69
CA ILE A 689 24.88 -10.38 -20.98
C ILE A 689 24.45 -10.22 -19.53
N LYS A 690 23.17 -9.92 -19.26
CA LYS A 690 22.65 -9.78 -17.89
C LYS A 690 22.92 -11.01 -17.04
N ALA A 691 22.69 -12.19 -17.60
CA ALA A 691 22.95 -13.45 -16.91
C ALA A 691 24.44 -13.67 -16.59
N ARG A 692 25.33 -13.30 -17.52
CA ARG A 692 26.78 -13.37 -17.32
C ARG A 692 27.30 -12.30 -16.36
N GLN A 693 26.72 -11.11 -16.35
CA GLN A 693 27.03 -10.04 -15.38
C GLN A 693 26.70 -10.52 -13.96
N LEU A 694 25.49 -11.07 -13.74
CA LEU A 694 25.11 -11.62 -12.45
C LEU A 694 26.05 -12.76 -12.06
N ALA A 695 26.23 -13.77 -12.91
CA ALA A 695 27.11 -14.90 -12.61
C ALA A 695 28.57 -14.47 -12.36
N GLY A 696 29.05 -13.47 -13.11
CA GLY A 696 30.36 -12.85 -12.93
C GLY A 696 30.52 -12.19 -11.57
N LEU A 697 29.53 -11.40 -11.16
CA LEU A 697 29.50 -10.78 -9.84
C LEU A 697 29.49 -11.83 -8.73
N LEU A 698 28.63 -12.85 -8.82
CA LEU A 698 28.54 -13.88 -7.80
C LEU A 698 29.84 -14.63 -7.62
N ARG A 699 30.47 -15.01 -8.73
CA ARG A 699 31.81 -15.60 -8.72
C ARG A 699 32.83 -14.66 -8.07
N TYR A 700 32.80 -13.37 -8.40
CA TYR A 700 33.73 -12.39 -7.81
C TYR A 700 33.54 -12.29 -6.30
N ILE A 701 32.30 -12.20 -5.83
CA ILE A 701 32.00 -12.07 -4.40
C ILE A 701 32.42 -13.33 -3.63
N ILE A 702 32.18 -14.53 -4.17
CA ILE A 702 32.49 -15.80 -3.50
C ILE A 702 33.99 -16.14 -3.53
N SER A 703 34.71 -15.71 -4.57
CA SER A 703 36.13 -16.05 -4.74
C SER A 703 37.09 -15.07 -4.06
N THR A 704 36.62 -13.88 -3.69
CA THR A 704 37.47 -12.82 -3.13
C THR A 704 37.40 -12.84 -1.60
N PRO A 705 38.54 -12.87 -0.88
CA PRO A 705 38.56 -12.98 0.59
C PRO A 705 37.95 -11.76 1.31
N GLU A 706 38.17 -10.56 0.77
CA GLU A 706 37.53 -9.33 1.23
C GLU A 706 36.94 -8.59 0.03
N VAL A 707 35.63 -8.35 0.06
CA VAL A 707 34.94 -7.55 -0.95
C VAL A 707 34.53 -6.23 -0.31
N ASN A 708 35.21 -5.15 -0.68
CA ASN A 708 34.82 -3.82 -0.24
C ASN A 708 33.83 -3.21 -1.24
N PHE A 709 32.55 -3.21 -0.89
CA PHE A 709 31.49 -2.58 -1.68
C PHE A 709 31.41 -1.06 -1.50
N GLY A 710 32.15 -0.48 -0.55
CA GLY A 710 31.92 0.90 -0.09
C GLY A 710 30.57 1.01 0.63
N ASP A 711 29.52 1.38 -0.11
CA ASP A 711 28.12 1.31 0.35
C ASP A 711 27.44 0.13 -0.37
N SER A 712 27.30 -1.00 0.33
CA SER A 712 26.69 -2.21 -0.21
C SER A 712 25.27 -1.96 -0.73
N ARG A 713 24.47 -1.19 0.01
CA ARG A 713 23.07 -0.90 -0.34
C ARG A 713 22.98 -0.12 -1.63
N LEU A 714 23.83 0.90 -1.80
CA LEU A 714 23.85 1.70 -3.03
C LEU A 714 24.31 0.86 -4.22
N PHE A 715 25.38 0.07 -4.07
CA PHE A 715 25.89 -0.81 -5.12
C PHE A 715 24.82 -1.81 -5.61
N PHE A 716 24.17 -2.53 -4.68
CA PHE A 716 23.11 -3.48 -5.03
C PHE A 716 21.85 -2.78 -5.54
N ALA A 717 21.53 -1.57 -5.08
CA ALA A 717 20.44 -0.77 -5.65
C ALA A 717 20.69 -0.38 -7.10
N ASP A 718 21.88 0.12 -7.43
CA ASP A 718 22.24 0.51 -8.78
C ASP A 718 22.24 -0.69 -9.74
N LEU A 719 22.79 -1.82 -9.30
CA LEU A 719 22.80 -3.04 -10.11
C LEU A 719 21.39 -3.61 -10.33
N ARG A 720 20.49 -3.51 -9.35
CA ARG A 720 19.07 -3.88 -9.54
C ARG A 720 18.42 -3.01 -10.60
N ASN A 721 18.65 -1.70 -10.56
CA ASN A 721 18.13 -0.76 -11.57
C ASN A 721 18.71 -1.05 -12.96
N GLU A 722 19.99 -1.43 -13.05
CA GLU A 722 20.62 -1.86 -14.29
C GLU A 722 19.93 -3.13 -14.82
N LEU A 723 19.80 -4.17 -14.00
CA LEU A 723 19.19 -5.44 -14.41
C LEU A 723 17.71 -5.33 -14.79
N ASP A 724 16.96 -4.42 -14.16
CA ASP A 724 15.56 -4.14 -14.51
C ASP A 724 15.44 -3.51 -15.91
N HIS A 725 16.40 -2.66 -16.28
CA HIS A 725 16.42 -1.99 -17.58
C HIS A 725 16.62 -2.98 -18.74
N PRO A 726 15.86 -2.93 -19.85
CA PRO A 726 15.94 -3.88 -20.98
C PRO A 726 17.27 -3.96 -21.75
N TYR A 727 18.21 -3.04 -21.52
CA TYR A 727 19.47 -2.81 -22.26
C TYR A 727 19.28 -2.46 -23.72
N TYR A 728 18.95 -3.43 -24.58
CA TYR A 728 18.93 -3.23 -26.02
C TYR A 728 17.75 -3.97 -26.68
N PRO A 729 17.17 -3.40 -27.75
CA PRO A 729 17.26 -2.01 -28.18
C PRO A 729 16.35 -1.08 -27.34
N GLU A 730 16.81 0.13 -27.05
CA GLU A 730 15.99 1.19 -26.43
C GLU A 730 15.16 2.00 -27.45
N VAL A 731 15.57 1.93 -28.73
CA VAL A 731 14.92 2.63 -29.84
C VAL A 731 14.77 1.69 -31.02
N CYS A 732 13.67 1.85 -31.74
CA CYS A 732 13.44 1.14 -32.99
C CYS A 732 12.72 2.01 -34.01
N VAL A 733 12.57 1.50 -35.23
CA VAL A 733 11.89 2.22 -36.32
C VAL A 733 10.51 1.61 -36.54
N GLY A 734 9.48 2.38 -36.18
CA GLY A 734 8.10 2.15 -36.55
C GLY A 734 7.79 2.66 -37.96
N TYR A 735 6.61 2.32 -38.48
CA TYR A 735 6.18 2.78 -39.80
C TYR A 735 4.70 3.17 -39.81
N GLN A 736 4.41 4.37 -40.32
CA GLN A 736 3.06 4.79 -40.70
C GLN A 736 2.94 4.74 -42.23
N GLY A 737 2.24 3.73 -42.76
CA GLY A 737 2.34 3.41 -44.18
C GLY A 737 3.78 3.04 -44.54
N GLN A 738 4.43 3.84 -45.41
CA GLN A 738 5.84 3.72 -45.78
C GLN A 738 6.76 4.71 -45.04
N GLN A 739 6.20 5.66 -44.28
CA GLN A 739 6.99 6.66 -43.57
C GLN A 739 7.60 6.04 -42.30
N PRO A 740 8.93 6.10 -42.12
CA PRO A 740 9.58 5.65 -40.89
C PRO A 740 9.33 6.64 -39.75
N GLU A 741 9.09 6.12 -38.56
CA GLU A 741 8.97 6.89 -37.33
C GLU A 741 9.89 6.31 -36.25
N LEU A 742 10.54 7.19 -35.48
CA LEU A 742 11.34 6.77 -34.34
C LEU A 742 10.41 6.39 -33.18
N LEU A 743 10.60 5.18 -32.65
CA LEU A 743 9.94 4.69 -31.46
C LEU A 743 10.97 4.47 -30.34
N SER A 744 10.58 4.72 -29.10
CA SER A 744 11.36 4.47 -27.89
C SER A 744 10.62 3.53 -26.95
N VAL A 745 11.36 2.85 -26.06
CA VAL A 745 10.76 2.02 -25.01
C VAL A 745 9.80 2.86 -24.16
N SER A 746 8.60 2.33 -23.94
CA SER A 746 7.57 2.90 -23.05
C SER A 746 7.22 1.97 -21.89
N ASP A 747 7.28 0.65 -22.09
CA ASP A 747 7.00 -0.35 -21.06
C ASP A 747 7.79 -1.64 -21.32
N THR A 748 8.10 -2.40 -20.27
CA THR A 748 8.84 -3.65 -20.37
C THR A 748 8.33 -4.72 -19.42
N VAL A 749 8.09 -5.92 -19.94
CA VAL A 749 7.64 -7.08 -19.16
C VAL A 749 8.24 -8.34 -19.77
N ASN A 750 8.84 -9.22 -18.96
CA ASN A 750 9.33 -10.54 -19.39
C ASN A 750 10.27 -10.49 -20.62
N ASP A 751 11.14 -9.47 -20.68
CA ASP A 751 12.03 -9.16 -21.83
C ASP A 751 11.34 -8.72 -23.12
N TYR A 752 10.03 -8.50 -23.10
CA TYR A 752 9.32 -7.78 -24.15
C TYR A 752 9.38 -6.28 -23.86
N SER A 753 9.54 -5.46 -24.89
CA SER A 753 9.51 -4.00 -24.77
C SER A 753 8.48 -3.41 -25.71
N LEU A 754 7.55 -2.64 -25.16
CA LEU A 754 6.61 -1.83 -25.92
C LEU A 754 7.33 -0.58 -26.39
N MET A 755 7.22 -0.30 -27.69
CA MET A 755 7.89 0.81 -28.35
C MET A 755 6.83 1.76 -28.88
N GLU A 756 6.87 3.01 -28.44
CA GLU A 756 5.94 4.06 -28.83
C GLU A 756 6.67 5.34 -29.23
N ARG A 757 5.95 6.29 -29.84
CA ARG A 757 6.56 7.57 -30.22
C ARG A 757 7.01 8.33 -28.95
N PRO A 758 8.27 8.80 -28.88
CA PRO A 758 8.77 9.56 -27.73
C PRO A 758 8.12 10.94 -27.62
N THR A 759 7.50 11.45 -28.68
CA THR A 759 6.77 12.72 -28.71
C THR A 759 5.28 12.44 -28.92
N ARG A 760 4.43 13.05 -28.09
CA ARG A 760 2.98 12.93 -28.17
C ARG A 760 2.42 14.18 -28.83
N ASP A 761 1.56 14.00 -29.83
CA ASP A 761 0.85 15.09 -30.49
C ASP A 761 -0.21 15.69 -29.53
N GLU A 762 -0.51 16.99 -29.63
CA GLU A 762 -1.48 17.66 -28.72
C GLU A 762 -2.88 17.04 -28.75
N SER A 763 -3.25 16.42 -29.86
CA SER A 763 -4.55 15.79 -30.08
C SER A 763 -4.77 14.56 -29.20
N ASP A 764 -3.72 13.84 -28.81
CA ASP A 764 -3.86 12.59 -28.07
C ASP A 764 -2.57 12.23 -27.30
N ARG A 765 -2.70 12.28 -25.96
CA ARG A 765 -1.63 12.11 -24.97
C ARG A 765 -1.75 10.79 -24.19
N THR A 766 -2.66 9.88 -24.58
CA THR A 766 -2.85 8.60 -23.89
C THR A 766 -1.54 7.85 -23.78
N THR A 767 -1.26 7.29 -22.59
CA THR A 767 -0.06 6.50 -22.32
C THR A 767 -0.41 5.03 -22.13
N ASN A 768 0.43 4.16 -22.67
CA ASN A 768 0.39 2.73 -22.40
C ASN A 768 1.41 2.29 -21.33
N GLU A 769 2.16 3.23 -20.74
CA GLU A 769 3.07 2.98 -19.62
C GLU A 769 2.34 2.31 -18.44
N ASN A 770 3.05 1.44 -17.73
CA ASN A 770 2.55 0.81 -16.51
C ASN A 770 2.45 1.85 -15.37
N PRO A 771 1.26 2.06 -14.78
CA PRO A 771 1.09 3.04 -13.71
C PRO A 771 1.69 2.63 -12.37
N ALA A 772 2.08 1.36 -12.18
CA ALA A 772 2.40 0.80 -10.88
C ALA A 772 3.53 1.56 -10.17
N GLU A 773 4.61 1.88 -10.89
CA GLU A 773 5.77 2.59 -10.34
C GLU A 773 5.41 4.04 -9.95
N ALA A 774 4.66 4.74 -10.80
CA ALA A 774 4.19 6.08 -10.52
C ALA A 774 3.25 6.11 -9.30
N ALA A 775 2.40 5.08 -9.16
CA ALA A 775 1.56 4.89 -7.99
C ALA A 775 2.40 4.63 -6.72
N ASP A 776 3.44 3.78 -6.77
CA ASP A 776 4.33 3.52 -5.62
C ASP A 776 5.08 4.77 -5.17
N ARG A 777 5.61 5.54 -6.11
CA ARG A 777 6.27 6.81 -5.80
C ARG A 777 5.31 7.80 -5.14
N LEU A 778 4.08 7.90 -5.64
CA LEU A 778 3.05 8.75 -5.05
C LEU A 778 2.67 8.28 -3.64
N LEU A 779 2.50 6.98 -3.43
CA LEU A 779 2.23 6.40 -2.10
C LEU A 779 3.37 6.67 -1.13
N GLY A 780 4.62 6.52 -1.56
CA GLY A 780 5.78 6.87 -0.76
C GLY A 780 5.77 8.34 -0.31
N ILE A 781 5.29 9.25 -1.17
CA ILE A 781 5.10 10.67 -0.83
C ILE A 781 3.94 10.84 0.16
N ILE A 782 2.80 10.18 -0.08
CA ILE A 782 1.63 10.22 0.83
C ILE A 782 2.02 9.73 2.23
N ARG A 783 2.76 8.62 2.33
CA ARG A 783 3.26 8.08 3.60
C ARG A 783 4.12 9.11 4.33
N ARG A 784 5.10 9.70 3.66
CA ARG A 784 5.96 10.76 4.24
C ARG A 784 5.17 11.99 4.66
N TYR A 785 4.18 12.40 3.86
CA TYR A 785 3.31 13.54 4.18
C TYR A 785 2.48 13.27 5.44
N VAL A 786 1.88 12.08 5.54
CA VAL A 786 1.10 11.63 6.69
C VAL A 786 1.97 11.46 7.95
N GLU A 787 3.21 10.98 7.80
CA GLU A 787 4.19 10.90 8.90
C GLU A 787 4.55 12.29 9.44
N LEU A 788 4.70 13.29 8.56
CA LEU A 788 4.99 14.67 8.94
C LEU A 788 3.77 15.40 9.52
N LEU A 789 2.57 15.13 9.00
CA LEU A 789 1.32 15.79 9.40
C LEU A 789 0.24 14.75 9.77
N PRO A 790 0.34 14.11 10.95
CA PRO A 790 -0.59 13.03 11.34
C PRO A 790 -2.05 13.45 11.48
N HIS A 791 -2.33 14.74 11.71
CA HIS A 791 -3.69 15.27 11.81
C HIS A 791 -4.44 15.29 10.47
N GLU A 792 -3.71 15.36 9.35
CA GLU A 792 -4.28 15.35 7.99
C GLU A 792 -4.67 13.94 7.51
N LYS A 793 -4.38 12.88 8.28
CA LYS A 793 -4.80 11.49 7.99
C LYS A 793 -6.29 11.35 7.72
N THR A 794 -7.11 12.16 8.39
CA THR A 794 -8.57 12.10 8.30
C THR A 794 -9.16 12.94 7.17
N ASN A 795 -8.34 13.76 6.51
CA ASN A 795 -8.77 14.69 5.46
C ASN A 795 -7.71 14.85 4.34
N LEU A 796 -7.16 13.72 3.87
CA LEU A 796 -6.15 13.75 2.82
C LEU A 796 -6.82 13.93 1.44
N SER A 797 -6.34 14.90 0.67
CA SER A 797 -6.74 15.10 -0.73
C SER A 797 -5.54 15.03 -1.67
N VAL A 798 -5.61 14.16 -2.68
CA VAL A 798 -4.56 13.92 -3.68
C VAL A 798 -5.09 14.37 -5.04
N VAL A 799 -4.50 15.42 -5.63
CA VAL A 799 -4.91 15.92 -6.94
C VAL A 799 -4.00 15.33 -8.03
N LEU A 800 -4.57 14.57 -8.96
CA LEU A 800 -3.90 14.10 -10.17
C LEU A 800 -4.19 15.06 -11.32
N TYR A 801 -3.22 15.95 -11.60
CA TYR A 801 -3.33 16.96 -12.63
C TYR A 801 -2.88 16.44 -14.00
N GLN A 802 -3.63 16.78 -15.06
CA GLN A 802 -3.41 16.34 -16.45
C GLN A 802 -3.29 14.83 -16.61
N ASN A 803 -4.16 14.09 -15.92
CA ASN A 803 -4.20 12.66 -16.11
C ASN A 803 -4.78 12.30 -17.48
N ASP A 804 -4.01 11.60 -18.30
CA ASP A 804 -4.39 11.17 -19.66
C ASP A 804 -4.74 9.66 -19.72
N SER A 805 -4.72 8.94 -18.59
CA SER A 805 -5.03 7.50 -18.52
C SER A 805 -5.70 7.09 -17.20
N ILE A 806 -6.67 6.18 -17.28
CA ILE A 806 -7.39 5.66 -16.10
C ILE A 806 -6.59 4.62 -15.33
N LYS A 807 -5.57 4.05 -15.96
CA LYS A 807 -4.71 3.06 -15.32
C LYS A 807 -4.04 3.63 -14.06
N LEU A 808 -3.62 4.91 -14.08
CA LEU A 808 -2.96 5.55 -12.94
C LEU A 808 -3.88 5.78 -11.73
N PRO A 809 -5.07 6.41 -11.86
CA PRO A 809 -6.02 6.55 -10.77
C PRO A 809 -6.41 5.20 -10.17
N GLN A 810 -6.69 4.21 -11.01
CA GLN A 810 -7.03 2.85 -10.55
C GLN A 810 -5.89 2.22 -9.75
N ALA A 811 -4.64 2.30 -10.25
CA ALA A 811 -3.49 1.75 -9.53
C ALA A 811 -3.27 2.42 -8.17
N ILE A 812 -3.42 3.74 -8.08
CA ILE A 812 -3.30 4.49 -6.82
C ILE A 812 -4.41 4.07 -5.85
N VAL A 813 -5.65 3.97 -6.34
CA VAL A 813 -6.82 3.57 -5.56
C VAL A 813 -6.67 2.17 -5.00
N ASN A 814 -6.26 1.20 -5.83
CA ASN A 814 -6.09 -0.18 -5.41
C ASN A 814 -5.02 -0.30 -4.32
N LYS A 815 -3.86 0.33 -4.53
CA LYS A 815 -2.76 0.31 -3.55
C LYS A 815 -3.08 1.06 -2.26
N LEU A 816 -3.76 2.21 -2.36
CA LEU A 816 -4.27 2.90 -1.17
C LEU A 816 -5.28 2.02 -0.45
N SER A 817 -6.19 1.33 -1.16
CA SER A 817 -7.15 0.42 -0.53
C SER A 817 -6.46 -0.73 0.20
N GLU A 818 -5.40 -1.32 -0.37
CA GLU A 818 -4.58 -2.35 0.29
C GLU A 818 -3.93 -1.82 1.58
N GLU A 819 -3.30 -0.64 1.55
CA GLU A 819 -2.71 -0.03 2.75
C GLU A 819 -3.76 0.30 3.83
N LEU A 820 -4.92 0.82 3.42
CA LEU A 820 -6.03 1.18 4.30
C LEU A 820 -6.74 -0.02 4.92
N GLN A 821 -6.51 -1.23 4.40
CA GLN A 821 -7.00 -2.47 5.01
C GLN A 821 -6.08 -2.97 6.12
N ASP A 822 -4.77 -2.74 6.01
CA ASP A 822 -3.78 -3.17 7.00
C ASP A 822 -3.70 -2.23 8.23
N ASP A 823 -3.90 -0.92 8.03
CA ASP A 823 -3.91 0.05 9.13
C ASP A 823 -5.27 0.13 9.82
N ARG A 824 -5.28 -0.13 11.13
CA ARG A 824 -6.47 -0.06 12.01
C ARG A 824 -6.97 1.37 12.27
N GLU A 825 -6.44 2.37 11.57
CA GLU A 825 -6.78 3.79 11.72
C GLU A 825 -7.68 4.27 10.57
N GLU A 826 -8.60 5.20 10.88
CA GLU A 826 -9.51 5.81 9.89
C GLU A 826 -8.78 6.86 9.02
N VAL A 827 -7.89 6.43 8.12
CA VAL A 827 -7.40 7.34 7.07
C VAL A 827 -8.44 7.45 5.96
N ARG A 828 -8.76 8.70 5.60
CA ARG A 828 -9.72 9.05 4.55
C ARG A 828 -8.97 9.81 3.47
N CYS A 829 -9.00 9.28 2.26
CA CYS A 829 -8.28 9.87 1.12
C CYS A 829 -9.23 10.16 -0.04
N GLN A 830 -9.18 11.39 -0.55
CA GLN A 830 -9.89 11.83 -1.74
C GLN A 830 -8.92 12.00 -2.91
N VAL A 831 -9.09 11.23 -3.98
CA VAL A 831 -8.33 11.36 -5.22
C VAL A 831 -9.11 12.25 -6.19
N ILE A 832 -8.55 13.41 -6.55
CA ILE A 832 -9.20 14.39 -7.43
C ILE A 832 -8.54 14.36 -8.80
N LEU A 833 -9.30 14.09 -9.86
CA LEU A 833 -8.83 14.10 -11.25
C LEU A 833 -9.09 15.45 -11.89
N ARG A 834 -8.04 16.06 -12.47
CA ARG A 834 -8.13 17.32 -13.21
C ARG A 834 -7.48 17.20 -14.58
N HIS A 835 -8.11 17.80 -15.59
CA HIS A 835 -7.56 17.85 -16.94
C HIS A 835 -7.92 19.20 -17.62
N ARG A 836 -7.00 19.76 -18.42
CA ARG A 836 -7.22 21.06 -19.10
C ARG A 836 -8.31 21.00 -20.19
N ASN A 837 -8.42 19.86 -20.86
CA ASN A 837 -9.47 19.58 -21.85
C ASN A 837 -10.66 18.86 -21.19
N GLY A 838 -11.82 19.52 -21.14
CA GLY A 838 -13.05 18.96 -20.56
C GLY A 838 -13.62 17.76 -21.30
N GLN A 839 -13.41 17.65 -22.62
CA GLN A 839 -13.87 16.47 -23.38
C GLN A 839 -13.10 15.22 -22.96
N LYS A 840 -11.78 15.33 -22.77
CA LYS A 840 -10.94 14.23 -22.26
C LYS A 840 -11.33 13.84 -20.83
N LEU A 841 -11.60 14.82 -19.97
CA LEU A 841 -12.05 14.58 -18.61
C LEU A 841 -13.38 13.78 -18.58
N THR A 842 -14.32 14.14 -19.46
CA THR A 842 -15.58 13.41 -19.65
C THR A 842 -15.33 11.98 -20.15
N GLN A 843 -14.43 11.81 -21.12
CA GLN A 843 -14.06 10.47 -21.64
C GLN A 843 -13.41 9.59 -20.58
N LEU A 844 -12.53 10.14 -19.74
CA LEU A 844 -11.91 9.40 -18.65
C LEU A 844 -12.95 8.98 -17.61
N TYR A 845 -13.95 9.83 -17.35
CA TYR A 845 -15.07 9.49 -16.48
C TYR A 845 -15.95 8.37 -17.06
N GLU A 846 -16.33 8.46 -18.34
CA GLU A 846 -17.07 7.39 -19.05
C GLU A 846 -16.35 6.05 -18.95
N GLN A 847 -15.06 6.02 -19.26
CA GLN A 847 -14.26 4.80 -19.21
C GLN A 847 -14.07 4.27 -17.78
N MET A 848 -14.02 5.14 -16.75
CA MET A 848 -13.99 4.69 -15.36
C MET A 848 -15.30 4.01 -14.97
N LEU A 849 -16.45 4.55 -15.38
CA LEU A 849 -17.76 3.94 -15.17
C LEU A 849 -17.87 2.59 -15.89
N GLU A 850 -17.46 2.53 -17.17
CA GLU A 850 -17.45 1.28 -17.94
C GLU A 850 -16.54 0.20 -17.30
N SER A 851 -15.43 0.61 -16.67
CA SER A 851 -14.52 -0.31 -15.98
C SER A 851 -15.03 -0.78 -14.62
N SER A 852 -15.89 0.00 -13.95
CA SER A 852 -16.43 -0.36 -12.63
C SER A 852 -17.61 -1.33 -12.73
N ASP A 853 -18.33 -1.36 -13.86
CA ASP A 853 -19.35 -2.39 -14.13
C ASP A 853 -18.76 -3.81 -14.31
N ALA A 854 -17.45 -3.95 -14.53
CA ALA A 854 -16.78 -5.24 -14.74
C ALA A 854 -16.35 -5.93 -13.43
N ASP A 855 -16.25 -5.20 -12.32
CA ASP A 855 -15.78 -5.71 -11.03
C ASP A 855 -16.69 -5.21 -9.89
N PRO A 856 -17.49 -6.07 -9.23
CA PRO A 856 -18.43 -5.68 -8.18
C PRO A 856 -17.78 -5.04 -6.94
N ASP A 857 -16.47 -5.25 -6.75
CA ASP A 857 -15.67 -4.64 -5.69
C ASP A 857 -14.97 -3.33 -6.14
N ALA A 858 -15.13 -2.92 -7.41
CA ALA A 858 -14.60 -1.65 -7.91
C ALA A 858 -15.40 -0.44 -7.39
N PHE A 859 -14.66 0.64 -7.11
CA PHE A 859 -15.13 1.81 -6.36
C PHE A 859 -16.31 2.56 -7.01
N ILE A 860 -17.04 3.35 -6.21
CA ILE A 860 -18.18 4.18 -6.65
C ILE A 860 -17.72 5.57 -7.10
N ALA A 861 -17.74 5.84 -8.40
CA ALA A 861 -17.50 7.17 -8.97
C ALA A 861 -18.69 8.11 -8.74
N SER A 862 -18.61 8.99 -7.74
CA SER A 862 -19.67 9.95 -7.40
C SER A 862 -19.26 11.40 -7.71
N GLU A 863 -20.05 12.10 -8.52
CA GLU A 863 -19.91 13.55 -8.75
C GLU A 863 -20.56 14.43 -7.66
N VAL A 864 -21.53 13.93 -6.87
CA VAL A 864 -22.53 14.85 -6.26
C VAL A 864 -22.75 14.73 -4.74
N SER A 865 -22.27 13.71 -4.02
CA SER A 865 -22.49 13.65 -2.56
C SER A 865 -21.22 13.84 -1.74
N GLN A 866 -21.11 14.98 -1.04
CA GLN A 866 -20.13 15.16 0.04
C GLN A 866 -20.44 14.27 1.26
N ASP A 867 -21.67 13.75 1.36
CA ASP A 867 -22.22 13.04 2.52
C ASP A 867 -22.03 11.51 2.53
N PHE A 868 -21.38 10.90 1.53
CA PHE A 868 -21.25 9.43 1.48
C PHE A 868 -19.97 8.93 2.17
N MET A 869 -20.10 8.20 3.28
CA MET A 869 -19.00 7.75 4.17
C MET A 869 -18.09 6.65 3.58
N ALA A 870 -17.44 6.92 2.44
CA ALA A 870 -16.40 6.06 1.88
C ALA A 870 -15.00 6.46 2.39
N ARG A 871 -14.16 5.47 2.76
CA ARG A 871 -12.75 5.68 3.14
C ARG A 871 -11.88 6.20 2.00
N LEU A 872 -12.29 5.91 0.75
CA LEU A 872 -11.63 6.36 -0.47
C LEU A 872 -12.68 6.97 -1.42
N ARG A 873 -12.43 8.16 -1.95
CA ARG A 873 -13.31 8.85 -2.90
C ARG A 873 -12.53 9.29 -4.13
N ILE A 874 -13.05 9.06 -5.34
CA ILE A 874 -12.53 9.72 -6.56
C ILE A 874 -13.51 10.81 -6.96
N SER A 875 -13.01 12.03 -7.14
CA SER A 875 -13.79 13.16 -7.63
C SER A 875 -13.19 13.69 -8.93
N VAL A 876 -14.03 13.99 -9.90
CA VAL A 876 -13.59 14.62 -11.14
C VAL A 876 -13.95 16.11 -11.06
N MET A 877 -12.96 16.99 -11.21
CA MET A 877 -13.18 18.45 -11.13
C MET A 877 -12.70 19.12 -12.41
N SER A 878 -13.52 20.01 -12.96
CA SER A 878 -13.11 20.88 -14.06
C SER A 878 -12.07 21.90 -13.57
N ASN A 879 -11.24 22.38 -14.51
CA ASN A 879 -10.14 23.29 -14.22
C ASN A 879 -10.62 24.67 -13.70
N ASP A 880 -11.88 25.00 -13.95
CA ASP A 880 -12.49 26.30 -13.66
C ASP A 880 -13.02 26.43 -12.23
N VAL A 881 -13.03 25.34 -11.44
CA VAL A 881 -13.48 25.35 -10.05
C VAL A 881 -12.26 25.39 -9.10
N PRO A 882 -12.04 26.49 -8.36
CA PRO A 882 -11.04 26.51 -7.30
C PRO A 882 -11.43 25.53 -6.19
N PRO A 883 -10.49 24.75 -5.64
CA PRO A 883 -10.81 23.77 -4.61
C PRO A 883 -11.26 24.49 -3.33
N THR A 884 -12.41 24.10 -2.78
CA THR A 884 -13.03 24.69 -1.60
C THR A 884 -12.33 24.22 -0.32
N ASN A 885 -11.18 24.81 0.03
CA ASN A 885 -10.59 24.93 1.38
C ASN A 885 -9.09 25.30 1.29
N SER A 886 -8.74 26.58 1.43
CA SER A 886 -7.37 27.09 1.31
C SER A 886 -6.45 26.80 2.52
N ARG A 887 -6.63 25.69 3.23
CA ARG A 887 -5.70 25.24 4.28
C ARG A 887 -5.28 23.80 3.98
N GLY A 888 -4.05 23.64 3.49
CA GLY A 888 -3.37 22.35 3.36
C GLY A 888 -3.64 21.58 2.06
N TYR A 889 -3.25 22.11 0.89
CA TYR A 889 -3.19 21.30 -0.33
C TYR A 889 -1.77 20.84 -0.62
N CYS A 890 -1.57 19.54 -0.83
CA CYS A 890 -0.42 19.05 -1.57
C CYS A 890 -0.78 19.07 -3.07
N GLN A 891 -0.48 20.18 -3.76
CA GLN A 891 -0.61 20.24 -5.22
C GLN A 891 0.60 19.57 -5.87
N MET A 892 0.41 18.34 -6.35
CA MET A 892 1.42 17.66 -7.16
C MET A 892 1.18 17.89 -8.65
N TRP A 893 2.16 18.54 -9.29
CA TRP A 893 2.21 18.66 -10.74
C TRP A 893 2.87 17.40 -11.31
N CYS A 894 2.07 16.52 -11.90
CA CYS A 894 2.58 15.36 -12.62
C CYS A 894 2.86 15.76 -14.07
N THR A 895 4.04 16.33 -14.33
CA THR A 895 4.54 16.58 -15.69
C THR A 895 5.86 15.85 -15.88
N ARG A 896 5.87 14.88 -16.81
CA ARG A 896 6.95 14.19 -17.57
C ARG A 896 8.39 14.01 -17.05
N GLU A 897 8.87 14.77 -16.08
CA GLU A 897 10.21 14.69 -15.51
C GLU A 897 10.15 14.10 -14.11
N LEU A 898 10.22 12.78 -14.01
CA LEU A 898 10.41 12.05 -12.74
C LEU A 898 11.77 12.32 -12.07
N SER A 899 12.50 13.36 -12.48
CA SER A 899 13.82 13.74 -11.93
C SER A 899 13.83 15.03 -11.11
N ARG A 900 12.75 15.83 -11.07
CA ARG A 900 12.66 17.01 -10.17
C ARG A 900 11.24 17.26 -9.66
N ILE A 901 11.01 16.96 -8.38
CA ILE A 901 9.79 17.35 -7.66
C ILE A 901 9.92 18.83 -7.30
N PHE A 902 9.00 19.67 -7.80
CA PHE A 902 8.83 21.04 -7.29
C PHE A 902 7.69 21.08 -6.28
N PHE A 903 8.01 21.52 -5.06
CA PHE A 903 7.05 21.92 -4.05
C PHE A 903 6.65 23.38 -4.28
N LEU A 904 5.34 23.64 -4.29
CA LEU A 904 4.80 24.94 -3.91
C LEU A 904 3.95 24.68 -2.67
N ILE A 905 4.37 25.25 -1.54
CA ILE A 905 3.60 25.35 -0.30
C ILE A 905 2.49 26.37 -0.50
#